data_AF-A0A943BBA0-F1
#
_entry.id   AF-A0A943BBA0-F1
#
_cell.length_a   1.000
_cell.length_b   1.000
_cell.length_c   1.000
_cell.angle_alpha   90.00
_cell.angle_beta   90.00
_cell.angle_gamma   90.00
#
_symmetry.space_group_name_H-M   'P 1'
#
loop_
_entity.id
_entity.type
_entity.pdbx_description
1 polymer ?
#
loop_
_entity_poly.entity_id
_entity_poly.type
_entity_poly.pdbx_seq_one_letter_code
_entity_poly.pdbx_strand_id
1 'polypeptide(L)'
;MYNFNIGNTNIKDIILDTPGYFGGTVDLLDWIISIGGSGGDTLKISNNKDAYIKLFRGKITNSNSIIDFLETSVNKLAPGTTMDGWFKNASKAFIVETPSKENPNATTTLYSKLKSDEKLQAHILPLLNLSENSIYVIANSATITYGLVDTYVDRTLKQNNPVKYENKVDQFKKEVEKAASQQSEFIDFWYRIAKPGVRYKLNSNRLVVDSLRILQNGQQNASQQWSKKFGADVSLGVKEFITPMNMYASYLNANGQAEGTGMRLFMAKAVEEEGLSTYSHELTHLIEEDVFLNNEKTREGLGGEFYPRGLFETYSGKESVLNLNFIYDHNTTNRTHNASPQRFQTEDDMQQYTQRLLDVIYTLDYAEANVILQKDKTDKQKWFHKLEQEDDTGRITNQGNQNAIHKIDTIRKISEDEADALKTIDDLVEQNIVASRYEIEGLKTTGKAPSNGYYVIPLFTSNYAGVQNDNGVSGDIMMRRQAHELLAEYGYYDGMVPYISNQYLAEATQDGKVLSDEYILNKIFKGQYASITDFKKAMFEKRIEKLDELKPVSITWKGQSVQIDNFEKINQLMSQAVEDDLKNVQEVPGGWNNMRAEATQVEQLKKAIFIAYINDTDDFKESIYNEKAQVKKYTVSFDKNETDATGTMAAQEFEHGKEQVLSKNQFERIGYDFIGWKDINGNIYTDQQMVNNLLAENDGQITLFAQWKPIEYQVKFHKNHSNAVGTMENQKMVYDQSYQLNKNEFTLDGYEFKGWATSPNGQVVYKDEEIVTKLTDKSNHIIDLYSIWEKKPTPQPPAVNKAPVIVATDKVLTVGDSFDPLKDVTADDTEDGQIIIKSEHVIKNEVNTKVPGKYEVIYRVADKEGLATEKTIIVVVNPKITGINHVPVINAIDKVLTVGDKFDPLDGVTAFDEEDKDITLTQANIIANNVDTSVAGTYNVTYKVTDKDGASTVKTITVTVKAKDIVDKPDDDTSKPDVPNDGTSKPDVPSNGTSKPNKPNINPQTGDVASVGLLQSIIVGSTSILALLLGNRNKRKR
;
A
#
# COMPACT_ATOMS: atom_id res chain seq x y z
N MET A 1 -30.15 -44.85 -1.52
CA MET A 1 -30.44 -43.42 -1.73
C MET A 1 -31.61 -42.90 -0.91
N TYR A 2 -32.58 -43.73 -0.47
CA TYR A 2 -33.69 -43.28 0.39
C TYR A 2 -33.75 -43.98 1.77
N ASN A 3 -32.69 -44.70 2.17
CA ASN A 3 -32.66 -45.47 3.41
C ASN A 3 -32.07 -44.64 4.57
N PHE A 4 -32.78 -43.59 4.95
CA PHE A 4 -32.45 -42.69 6.07
C PHE A 4 -33.70 -42.37 6.89
N ASN A 5 -33.51 -41.82 8.09
CA ASN A 5 -34.60 -41.52 9.02
C ASN A 5 -34.95 -40.03 9.02
N ILE A 6 -36.24 -39.73 9.17
CA ILE A 6 -36.74 -38.42 9.58
C ILE A 6 -37.54 -38.64 10.87
N GLY A 7 -37.07 -38.01 11.96
CA GLY A 7 -37.51 -38.38 13.30
C GLY A 7 -37.30 -39.88 13.54
N ASN A 8 -38.34 -40.55 14.02
CA ASN A 8 -38.34 -41.99 14.29
C ASN A 8 -38.71 -42.86 13.06
N THR A 9 -38.91 -42.29 11.87
CA THR A 9 -39.46 -43.02 10.71
C THR A 9 -38.47 -43.10 9.56
N ASN A 10 -38.30 -44.29 8.99
CA ASN A 10 -37.41 -44.52 7.85
C ASN A 10 -38.12 -44.24 6.52
N ILE A 11 -37.48 -43.45 5.65
CA ILE A 11 -38.11 -42.96 4.41
C ILE A 11 -38.26 -44.07 3.36
N LYS A 12 -37.33 -45.01 3.29
CA LYS A 12 -37.44 -46.20 2.42
C LYS A 12 -38.66 -47.04 2.82
N ASP A 13 -38.89 -47.24 4.11
CA ASP A 13 -40.00 -48.06 4.60
C ASP A 13 -41.35 -47.40 4.28
N ILE A 14 -41.52 -46.08 4.49
CA ILE A 14 -42.73 -45.36 4.03
C ILE A 14 -42.94 -45.51 2.51
N ILE A 15 -41.88 -45.36 1.71
CA ILE A 15 -41.99 -45.41 0.23
C ILE A 15 -42.41 -46.79 -0.28
N LEU A 16 -42.03 -47.87 0.43
CA LEU A 16 -42.40 -49.24 0.06
C LEU A 16 -43.77 -49.64 0.64
N ASP A 17 -44.03 -49.37 1.92
CA ASP A 17 -45.22 -49.83 2.63
C ASP A 17 -46.44 -48.91 2.40
N THR A 18 -46.24 -47.65 2.05
CA THR A 18 -47.31 -46.67 1.78
C THR A 18 -46.85 -45.62 0.74
N PRO A 19 -46.63 -46.02 -0.53
CA PRO A 19 -46.09 -45.13 -1.58
C PRO A 19 -46.87 -43.84 -1.79
N GLY A 20 -48.18 -43.81 -1.50
CA GLY A 20 -49.02 -42.61 -1.59
C GLY A 20 -48.89 -41.61 -0.43
N TYR A 21 -48.11 -41.89 0.61
CA TYR A 21 -47.98 -41.03 1.81
C TYR A 21 -47.49 -39.60 1.50
N PHE A 22 -46.76 -39.43 0.40
CA PHE A 22 -46.22 -38.15 -0.06
C PHE A 22 -47.02 -37.52 -1.23
N GLY A 23 -48.24 -38.03 -1.48
CA GLY A 23 -49.22 -37.45 -2.41
C GLY A 23 -49.29 -38.09 -3.79
N GLY A 24 -48.39 -39.01 -4.13
CA GLY A 24 -48.45 -39.77 -5.37
C GLY A 24 -49.50 -40.91 -5.35
N THR A 25 -49.64 -41.60 -6.47
CA THR A 25 -50.41 -42.85 -6.58
C THR A 25 -49.80 -43.68 -7.70
N VAL A 26 -49.26 -44.85 -7.37
CA VAL A 26 -48.58 -45.74 -8.32
C VAL A 26 -48.67 -47.19 -7.83
N ASP A 27 -48.70 -48.15 -8.75
CA ASP A 27 -48.42 -49.54 -8.40
C ASP A 27 -46.93 -49.70 -8.06
N LEU A 28 -46.62 -50.37 -6.95
CA LEU A 28 -45.26 -50.48 -6.43
C LEU A 28 -44.37 -51.35 -7.33
N LEU A 29 -44.92 -52.40 -7.94
CA LEU A 29 -44.18 -53.32 -8.81
C LEU A 29 -43.85 -52.65 -10.14
N ASP A 30 -44.83 -52.04 -10.80
CA ASP A 30 -44.62 -51.26 -12.04
C ASP A 30 -43.65 -50.09 -11.80
N TRP A 31 -43.73 -49.45 -10.62
CA TRP A 31 -42.78 -48.41 -10.24
C TRP A 31 -41.35 -48.93 -10.14
N ILE A 32 -41.12 -50.04 -9.43
CA ILE A 32 -39.80 -50.68 -9.29
C ILE A 32 -39.27 -51.17 -10.65
N ILE A 33 -40.14 -51.73 -11.50
CA ILE A 33 -39.80 -52.11 -12.89
C ILE A 33 -39.37 -50.86 -13.68
N SER A 34 -40.06 -49.72 -13.52
CA SER A 34 -39.69 -48.46 -14.17
C SER A 34 -38.34 -47.90 -13.72
N ILE A 35 -37.93 -48.15 -12.46
CA ILE A 35 -36.57 -47.83 -11.98
C ILE A 35 -35.56 -48.74 -12.69
N GLY A 36 -35.77 -50.06 -12.66
CA GLY A 36 -34.86 -51.03 -13.30
C GLY A 36 -34.68 -50.81 -14.80
N GLY A 37 -35.76 -50.44 -15.51
CA GLY A 37 -35.74 -50.10 -16.94
C GLY A 37 -35.19 -48.71 -17.27
N SER A 38 -34.89 -47.86 -16.29
CA SER A 38 -34.54 -46.44 -16.55
C SER A 38 -33.14 -46.20 -17.13
N GLY A 39 -32.29 -47.23 -17.16
CA GLY A 39 -30.95 -47.19 -17.76
C GLY A 39 -29.86 -46.64 -16.83
N GLY A 40 -28.62 -47.11 -17.03
CA GLY A 40 -27.49 -46.85 -16.14
C GLY A 40 -27.19 -45.37 -15.89
N ASP A 41 -27.34 -44.50 -16.90
CA ASP A 41 -27.13 -43.06 -16.74
C ASP A 41 -28.20 -42.38 -15.88
N THR A 42 -29.44 -42.86 -15.85
CA THR A 42 -30.45 -42.39 -14.89
C THR A 42 -30.12 -42.84 -13.47
N LEU A 43 -29.54 -44.04 -13.32
CA LEU A 43 -29.27 -44.67 -12.03
C LEU A 43 -27.88 -44.34 -11.45
N LYS A 44 -27.08 -43.52 -12.14
CA LYS A 44 -25.83 -42.97 -11.59
C LYS A 44 -26.12 -42.19 -10.31
N ILE A 45 -25.40 -42.51 -9.23
CA ILE A 45 -25.57 -41.84 -7.94
C ILE A 45 -25.32 -40.33 -8.05
N SER A 46 -24.38 -39.90 -8.89
CA SER A 46 -24.12 -38.48 -9.20
C SER A 46 -25.34 -37.75 -9.80
N ASN A 47 -26.24 -38.47 -10.48
CA ASN A 47 -27.41 -37.92 -11.16
C ASN A 47 -28.69 -38.00 -10.30
N ASN A 48 -28.58 -38.21 -8.97
CA ASN A 48 -29.73 -38.55 -8.13
C ASN A 48 -30.83 -37.47 -8.06
N LYS A 49 -30.49 -36.19 -8.26
CA LYS A 49 -31.46 -35.08 -8.39
C LYS A 49 -32.39 -35.30 -9.59
N ASP A 50 -31.84 -35.63 -10.74
CA ASP A 50 -32.59 -35.80 -11.99
C ASP A 50 -33.29 -37.17 -12.03
N ALA A 51 -32.67 -38.18 -11.40
CA ALA A 51 -33.29 -39.46 -11.13
C ALA A 51 -34.54 -39.31 -10.25
N TYR A 52 -34.51 -38.47 -9.21
CA TYR A 52 -35.69 -38.12 -8.41
C TYR A 52 -36.78 -37.49 -9.28
N ILE A 53 -36.45 -36.49 -10.11
CA ILE A 53 -37.41 -35.80 -10.99
C ILE A 53 -38.07 -36.76 -12.00
N LYS A 54 -37.33 -37.77 -12.49
CA LYS A 54 -37.80 -38.75 -13.48
C LYS A 54 -38.53 -39.97 -12.88
N LEU A 55 -38.20 -40.35 -11.64
CA LEU A 55 -38.67 -41.59 -11.02
C LEU A 55 -39.61 -41.39 -9.83
N PHE A 56 -39.57 -40.27 -9.10
CA PHE A 56 -40.35 -40.06 -7.88
C PHE A 56 -41.47 -39.01 -8.03
N ARG A 57 -41.16 -37.87 -8.67
CA ARG A 57 -42.13 -36.78 -8.89
C ARG A 57 -43.34 -37.26 -9.70
N GLY A 58 -44.54 -36.99 -9.19
CA GLY A 58 -45.82 -37.39 -9.78
C GLY A 58 -46.13 -38.90 -9.72
N LYS A 59 -45.30 -39.70 -9.03
CA LYS A 59 -45.49 -41.16 -8.87
C LYS A 59 -45.60 -41.56 -7.39
N ILE A 60 -44.58 -41.20 -6.61
CA ILE A 60 -44.53 -41.39 -5.14
C ILE A 60 -44.90 -40.08 -4.43
N THR A 61 -44.48 -38.95 -4.99
CA THR A 61 -44.57 -37.65 -4.31
C THR A 61 -44.88 -36.51 -5.27
N ASN A 62 -45.62 -35.52 -4.77
CA ASN A 62 -45.99 -34.32 -5.53
C ASN A 62 -44.96 -33.19 -5.39
N SER A 63 -43.91 -33.38 -4.58
CA SER A 63 -42.79 -32.44 -4.48
C SER A 63 -42.03 -32.32 -5.81
N ASN A 64 -41.64 -31.09 -6.17
CA ASN A 64 -41.08 -30.77 -7.47
C ASN A 64 -39.58 -31.05 -7.58
N SER A 65 -38.86 -31.09 -6.45
CA SER A 65 -37.43 -31.36 -6.37
C SER A 65 -37.10 -32.21 -5.14
N ILE A 66 -35.87 -32.75 -5.10
CA ILE A 66 -35.41 -33.51 -3.93
C ILE A 66 -35.28 -32.61 -2.69
N ILE A 67 -35.00 -31.32 -2.86
CA ILE A 67 -34.94 -30.33 -1.76
C ILE A 67 -36.33 -30.15 -1.15
N ASP A 68 -37.33 -29.83 -1.96
CA ASP A 68 -38.74 -29.71 -1.56
C ASP A 68 -39.23 -30.97 -0.85
N PHE A 69 -38.96 -32.15 -1.43
CA PHE A 69 -39.32 -33.42 -0.81
C PHE A 69 -38.73 -33.60 0.59
N LEU A 70 -37.45 -33.30 0.76
CA LEU A 70 -36.76 -33.43 2.05
C LEU A 70 -37.27 -32.41 3.07
N GLU A 71 -37.38 -31.14 2.70
CA GLU A 71 -37.83 -30.07 3.61
C GLU A 71 -39.31 -30.26 4.01
N THR A 72 -40.19 -30.57 3.07
CA THR A 72 -41.60 -30.91 3.34
C THR A 72 -41.71 -32.17 4.21
N SER A 73 -40.85 -33.17 4.02
CA SER A 73 -40.85 -34.39 4.84
C SER A 73 -40.33 -34.15 6.26
N VAL A 74 -39.28 -33.32 6.44
CA VAL A 74 -38.77 -32.93 7.77
C VAL A 74 -39.82 -32.13 8.53
N ASN A 75 -40.46 -31.15 7.90
CA ASN A 75 -41.55 -30.39 8.51
C ASN A 75 -42.76 -31.27 8.91
N LYS A 76 -43.03 -32.36 8.17
CA LYS A 76 -44.13 -33.29 8.44
C LYS A 76 -43.81 -34.37 9.50
N LEU A 77 -42.59 -34.89 9.52
CA LEU A 77 -42.19 -36.08 10.31
C LEU A 77 -41.30 -35.75 11.52
N ALA A 78 -40.65 -34.59 11.54
CA ALA A 78 -39.82 -34.09 12.63
C ALA A 78 -40.06 -32.58 12.91
N PRO A 79 -41.32 -32.15 13.10
CA PRO A 79 -41.69 -30.74 13.23
C PRO A 79 -40.93 -30.05 14.38
N GLY A 80 -40.46 -28.83 14.11
CA GLY A 80 -39.62 -28.05 15.03
C GLY A 80 -38.11 -28.30 14.90
N THR A 81 -37.67 -29.26 14.07
CA THR A 81 -36.26 -29.46 13.74
C THR A 81 -35.86 -28.54 12.58
N THR A 82 -34.73 -27.82 12.69
CA THR A 82 -34.17 -27.07 11.55
C THR A 82 -33.60 -28.04 10.50
N MET A 83 -33.55 -27.62 9.23
CA MET A 83 -33.16 -28.53 8.15
C MET A 83 -31.69 -28.96 8.23
N ASP A 84 -30.78 -28.03 8.52
CA ASP A 84 -29.37 -28.30 8.77
C ASP A 84 -29.18 -29.17 10.02
N GLY A 85 -29.92 -28.88 11.10
CA GLY A 85 -29.91 -29.65 12.34
C GLY A 85 -30.40 -31.08 12.15
N TRP A 86 -31.42 -31.30 11.31
CA TRP A 86 -31.84 -32.64 10.90
C TRP A 86 -30.75 -33.31 10.05
N PHE A 87 -30.27 -32.66 9.00
CA PHE A 87 -29.33 -33.26 8.04
C PHE A 87 -28.02 -33.70 8.70
N LYS A 88 -27.49 -32.87 9.61
CA LYS A 88 -26.28 -33.16 10.40
C LYS A 88 -26.43 -34.41 11.27
N ASN A 89 -27.62 -34.62 11.84
CA ASN A 89 -27.92 -35.77 12.71
C ASN A 89 -28.38 -37.03 11.94
N ALA A 90 -28.95 -36.86 10.73
CA ALA A 90 -29.42 -37.97 9.89
C ALA A 90 -28.32 -38.54 8.97
N SER A 91 -27.33 -37.72 8.61
CA SER A 91 -26.08 -38.16 7.99
C SER A 91 -25.24 -38.98 8.98
N LYS A 92 -24.45 -39.94 8.48
CA LYS A 92 -23.44 -40.64 9.29
C LYS A 92 -22.02 -40.11 9.08
N ALA A 93 -21.84 -39.12 8.22
CA ALA A 93 -20.55 -38.43 8.09
C ALA A 93 -20.25 -37.65 9.37
N PHE A 94 -18.98 -37.58 9.78
CA PHE A 94 -18.59 -36.69 10.88
C PHE A 94 -18.53 -35.25 10.35
N ILE A 95 -19.56 -34.45 10.63
CA ILE A 95 -19.74 -33.09 10.08
C ILE A 95 -19.38 -32.04 11.13
N VAL A 96 -18.32 -31.29 10.85
CA VAL A 96 -17.97 -30.06 11.58
C VAL A 96 -18.36 -28.85 10.72
N GLU A 97 -18.97 -27.86 11.35
CA GLU A 97 -19.43 -26.62 10.71
C GLU A 97 -18.92 -25.46 11.55
N THR A 98 -18.14 -24.56 10.95
CA THR A 98 -17.52 -23.42 11.63
C THR A 98 -18.21 -22.12 11.16
N PRO A 99 -19.00 -21.44 12.01
CA PRO A 99 -19.44 -20.08 11.75
C PRO A 99 -18.24 -19.13 11.63
N SER A 100 -18.29 -18.23 10.64
CA SER A 100 -17.32 -17.13 10.52
C SER A 100 -17.49 -16.16 11.68
N LYS A 101 -16.38 -15.71 12.27
CA LYS A 101 -16.37 -14.72 13.35
C LYS A 101 -16.68 -13.32 12.82
N GLU A 102 -16.18 -13.02 11.63
CA GLU A 102 -16.21 -11.69 11.01
C GLU A 102 -17.44 -11.47 10.12
N ASN A 103 -18.02 -12.56 9.61
CA ASN A 103 -19.23 -12.55 8.79
C ASN A 103 -20.30 -13.52 9.34
N PRO A 104 -21.04 -13.11 10.40
CA PRO A 104 -22.14 -13.91 10.96
C PRO A 104 -23.27 -14.26 9.98
N ASN A 105 -23.32 -13.60 8.81
CA ASN A 105 -24.29 -13.86 7.75
C ASN A 105 -23.80 -14.87 6.68
N ALA A 106 -22.55 -15.35 6.78
CA ALA A 106 -22.01 -16.34 5.85
C ALA A 106 -22.72 -17.70 5.97
N THR A 107 -22.92 -18.40 4.85
CA THR A 107 -23.58 -19.71 4.87
C THR A 107 -22.54 -20.80 5.15
N THR A 108 -22.45 -21.24 6.41
CA THR A 108 -21.44 -22.19 6.88
C THR A 108 -21.96 -23.60 7.15
N THR A 109 -23.26 -23.78 7.35
CA THR A 109 -23.87 -25.10 7.60
C THR A 109 -23.97 -25.92 6.32
N LEU A 110 -23.65 -27.21 6.41
CA LEU A 110 -23.43 -28.07 5.26
C LEU A 110 -24.70 -28.23 4.41
N TYR A 111 -25.87 -28.42 5.02
CA TYR A 111 -27.10 -28.57 4.24
C TYR A 111 -27.41 -27.31 3.44
N SER A 112 -27.40 -26.13 4.06
CA SER A 112 -27.66 -24.86 3.38
C SER A 112 -26.65 -24.57 2.26
N LYS A 113 -25.37 -24.88 2.46
CA LYS A 113 -24.36 -24.82 1.40
C LYS A 113 -24.70 -25.76 0.23
N LEU A 114 -25.00 -27.04 0.50
CA LEU A 114 -25.37 -28.02 -0.53
C LEU A 114 -26.71 -27.71 -1.22
N LYS A 115 -27.64 -27.04 -0.55
CA LYS A 115 -28.90 -26.53 -1.11
C LYS A 115 -28.64 -25.35 -2.06
N SER A 116 -27.73 -24.44 -1.69
CA SER A 116 -27.44 -23.20 -2.43
C SER A 116 -26.76 -23.41 -3.79
N ASP A 117 -25.94 -24.45 -3.94
CA ASP A 117 -25.27 -24.78 -5.22
C ASP A 117 -25.93 -25.99 -5.89
N GLU A 118 -26.54 -25.78 -7.05
CA GLU A 118 -27.22 -26.80 -7.83
C GLU A 118 -26.34 -28.02 -8.16
N LYS A 119 -25.02 -27.83 -8.32
CA LYS A 119 -24.06 -28.93 -8.58
C LYS A 119 -23.90 -29.82 -7.36
N LEU A 120 -24.00 -29.23 -6.16
CA LEU A 120 -23.74 -29.88 -4.89
C LEU A 120 -25.00 -30.49 -4.25
N GLN A 121 -26.21 -30.13 -4.69
CA GLN A 121 -27.47 -30.75 -4.24
C GLN A 121 -27.44 -32.28 -4.37
N ALA A 122 -26.74 -32.83 -5.37
CA ALA A 122 -26.57 -34.26 -5.55
C ALA A 122 -25.76 -34.94 -4.42
N HIS A 123 -25.04 -34.21 -3.58
CA HIS A 123 -24.23 -34.77 -2.48
C HIS A 123 -25.11 -35.15 -1.26
N ILE A 124 -26.32 -34.59 -1.16
CA ILE A 124 -27.23 -34.71 -0.01
C ILE A 124 -27.67 -36.17 0.22
N LEU A 125 -28.23 -36.84 -0.80
CA LEU A 125 -28.67 -38.24 -0.66
C LEU A 125 -27.54 -39.24 -0.37
N PRO A 126 -26.36 -39.17 -1.02
CA PRO A 126 -25.20 -39.98 -0.62
C PRO A 126 -24.82 -39.87 0.85
N LEU A 127 -24.68 -38.65 1.39
CA LEU A 127 -24.30 -38.42 2.79
C LEU A 127 -25.32 -39.02 3.79
N LEU A 128 -26.62 -38.89 3.48
CA LEU A 128 -27.71 -39.52 4.25
C LEU A 128 -27.73 -41.07 4.17
N ASN A 129 -27.06 -41.68 3.19
CA ASN A 129 -27.11 -43.12 2.94
C ASN A 129 -25.78 -43.85 3.23
N LEU A 130 -24.77 -43.17 3.77
CA LEU A 130 -23.54 -43.81 4.25
C LEU A 130 -23.88 -44.97 5.21
N SER A 131 -23.17 -46.09 5.12
CA SER A 131 -23.44 -47.22 6.01
C SER A 131 -22.97 -46.95 7.44
N GLU A 132 -21.88 -46.20 7.61
CA GLU A 132 -21.29 -45.77 8.87
C GLU A 132 -20.44 -44.49 8.69
N ASN A 133 -19.67 -44.10 9.71
CA ASN A 133 -18.75 -42.96 9.70
C ASN A 133 -17.50 -43.21 8.84
N SER A 134 -17.71 -43.33 7.51
CA SER A 134 -16.66 -43.53 6.52
C SER A 134 -16.09 -42.23 5.94
N ILE A 135 -16.87 -41.14 6.03
CA ILE A 135 -16.54 -39.78 5.57
C ILE A 135 -16.54 -38.81 6.75
N TYR A 136 -15.65 -37.82 6.72
CA TYR A 136 -15.79 -36.58 7.49
C TYR A 136 -16.00 -35.38 6.55
N VAL A 137 -16.61 -34.32 7.09
CA VAL A 137 -16.83 -33.06 6.37
C VAL A 137 -16.48 -31.88 7.27
N ILE A 138 -15.74 -30.92 6.74
CA ILE A 138 -15.61 -29.57 7.31
C ILE A 138 -16.36 -28.61 6.40
N ALA A 139 -17.21 -27.75 6.96
CA ALA A 139 -17.86 -26.66 6.25
C ALA A 139 -17.63 -25.33 6.98
N ASN A 140 -17.28 -24.29 6.22
CA ASN A 140 -17.08 -22.93 6.71
C ASN A 140 -17.67 -21.94 5.69
N SER A 141 -17.30 -20.66 5.72
CA SER A 141 -17.77 -19.63 4.78
C SER A 141 -17.35 -19.89 3.32
N ALA A 142 -16.10 -20.26 3.05
CA ALA A 142 -15.56 -20.36 1.68
C ALA A 142 -15.52 -21.78 1.10
N THR A 143 -15.33 -22.80 1.93
CA THR A 143 -14.99 -24.17 1.50
C THR A 143 -15.88 -25.26 2.10
N ILE A 144 -15.89 -26.41 1.42
CA ILE A 144 -16.44 -27.69 1.92
C ILE A 144 -15.36 -28.76 1.72
N THR A 145 -14.74 -29.19 2.82
CA THR A 145 -13.71 -30.24 2.81
C THR A 145 -14.34 -31.60 3.02
N TYR A 146 -14.09 -32.54 2.10
CA TYR A 146 -14.49 -33.93 2.18
C TYR A 146 -13.26 -34.84 2.32
N GLY A 147 -13.25 -35.71 3.32
CA GLY A 147 -12.18 -36.70 3.48
C GLY A 147 -12.62 -38.02 4.10
N LEU A 148 -11.70 -38.98 4.15
CA LEU A 148 -11.95 -40.32 4.67
C LEU A 148 -11.56 -40.38 6.14
N VAL A 149 -12.36 -41.04 6.97
CA VAL A 149 -11.94 -41.41 8.34
C VAL A 149 -10.76 -42.40 8.30
N ASP A 150 -10.67 -43.18 7.22
CA ASP A 150 -9.61 -44.17 6.96
C ASP A 150 -8.23 -43.54 6.73
N THR A 151 -8.16 -42.25 6.39
CA THR A 151 -6.90 -41.50 6.20
C THR A 151 -6.14 -41.32 7.52
N TYR A 152 -6.87 -41.36 8.65
CA TYR A 152 -6.36 -41.06 10.00
C TYR A 152 -6.57 -42.19 11.01
N VAL A 153 -7.54 -43.08 10.78
CA VAL A 153 -7.88 -44.19 11.69
C VAL A 153 -7.79 -45.53 10.96
N ASP A 154 -6.94 -46.43 11.46
CA ASP A 154 -6.84 -47.81 10.96
C ASP A 154 -8.16 -48.56 11.23
N ARG A 155 -8.95 -48.71 10.17
CA ARG A 155 -10.25 -49.40 10.17
C ARG A 155 -10.17 -50.86 10.61
N THR A 156 -9.02 -51.53 10.48
CA THR A 156 -8.88 -52.94 10.91
C THR A 156 -8.98 -53.09 12.43
N LEU A 157 -8.67 -52.03 13.19
CA LEU A 157 -8.86 -51.99 14.64
C LEU A 157 -10.34 -52.18 15.03
N LYS A 158 -11.31 -51.83 14.18
CA LYS A 158 -12.74 -52.00 14.47
C LYS A 158 -13.13 -53.47 14.69
N GLN A 159 -12.36 -54.42 14.15
CA GLN A 159 -12.49 -55.86 14.42
C GLN A 159 -11.44 -56.35 15.43
N ASN A 160 -10.20 -55.89 15.30
CA ASN A 160 -9.05 -56.45 16.04
C ASN A 160 -8.86 -55.85 17.46
N ASN A 161 -9.32 -54.62 17.70
CA ASN A 161 -9.29 -53.94 19.01
C ASN A 161 -10.29 -52.75 19.02
N PRO A 162 -11.59 -52.99 19.25
CA PRO A 162 -12.63 -51.96 19.14
C PRO A 162 -12.39 -50.74 20.04
N VAL A 163 -11.96 -50.95 21.29
CA VAL A 163 -11.68 -49.86 22.24
C VAL A 163 -10.53 -48.96 21.74
N LYS A 164 -9.50 -49.52 21.08
CA LYS A 164 -8.44 -48.71 20.46
C LYS A 164 -8.94 -47.98 19.21
N TYR A 165 -9.88 -48.56 18.45
CA TYR A 165 -10.52 -47.88 17.32
C TYR A 165 -11.35 -46.68 17.79
N GLU A 166 -12.21 -46.86 18.79
CA GLU A 166 -13.05 -45.80 19.36
C GLU A 166 -12.21 -44.64 19.91
N ASN A 167 -11.19 -44.94 20.74
CA ASN A 167 -10.25 -43.93 21.23
C ASN A 167 -9.53 -43.17 20.10
N LYS A 168 -9.24 -43.82 18.96
CA LYS A 168 -8.62 -43.17 17.80
C LYS A 168 -9.60 -42.34 16.97
N VAL A 169 -10.85 -42.77 16.87
CA VAL A 169 -11.93 -41.94 16.28
C VAL A 169 -12.16 -40.69 17.12
N ASP A 170 -12.16 -40.79 18.45
CA ASP A 170 -12.39 -39.63 19.34
C ASP A 170 -11.17 -38.71 19.50
N GLN A 171 -9.95 -39.20 19.22
CA GLN A 171 -8.80 -38.33 18.96
C GLN A 171 -9.00 -37.58 17.64
N PHE A 172 -9.26 -38.31 16.55
CA PHE A 172 -9.40 -37.77 15.20
C PHE A 172 -10.49 -36.68 15.10
N LYS A 173 -11.65 -36.86 15.77
CA LYS A 173 -12.71 -35.83 15.81
C LYS A 173 -12.18 -34.47 16.30
N LYS A 174 -11.37 -34.46 17.36
CA LYS A 174 -10.79 -33.23 17.94
C LYS A 174 -9.74 -32.59 17.03
N GLU A 175 -9.01 -33.42 16.30
CA GLU A 175 -8.05 -32.97 15.30
C GLU A 175 -8.80 -32.30 14.13
N VAL A 176 -9.90 -32.88 13.64
CA VAL A 176 -10.80 -32.28 12.64
C VAL A 176 -11.46 -30.99 13.16
N GLU A 177 -11.94 -30.96 14.40
CA GLU A 177 -12.52 -29.76 15.02
C GLU A 177 -11.48 -28.62 15.11
N LYS A 178 -10.23 -28.93 15.44
CA LYS A 178 -9.12 -27.97 15.42
C LYS A 178 -8.86 -27.47 14.00
N ALA A 179 -8.69 -28.37 13.04
CA ALA A 179 -8.45 -28.02 11.64
C ALA A 179 -9.60 -27.20 11.03
N ALA A 180 -10.86 -27.48 11.41
CA ALA A 180 -12.04 -26.72 11.00
C ALA A 180 -12.08 -25.29 11.56
N SER A 181 -11.58 -25.09 12.78
CA SER A 181 -11.38 -23.75 13.35
C SER A 181 -10.27 -22.99 12.60
N GLN A 182 -9.16 -23.67 12.32
CA GLN A 182 -8.01 -23.09 11.61
C GLN A 182 -8.34 -22.74 10.14
N GLN A 183 -8.98 -23.63 9.38
CA GLN A 183 -9.43 -23.36 8.00
C GLN A 183 -10.43 -22.19 7.94
N SER A 184 -11.23 -21.96 9.00
CA SER A 184 -12.10 -20.80 9.12
C SER A 184 -11.34 -19.52 9.49
N GLU A 185 -10.35 -19.59 10.38
CA GLU A 185 -9.57 -18.42 10.76
C GLU A 185 -8.77 -17.83 9.58
N PHE A 186 -8.28 -18.66 8.65
CA PHE A 186 -7.67 -18.16 7.40
C PHE A 186 -8.66 -17.30 6.59
N ILE A 187 -9.92 -17.72 6.53
CA ILE A 187 -10.96 -16.99 5.79
C ILE A 187 -11.40 -15.73 6.56
N ASP A 188 -11.50 -15.82 7.89
CA ASP A 188 -11.82 -14.69 8.77
C ASP A 188 -10.70 -13.63 8.72
N PHE A 189 -9.42 -14.01 8.79
CA PHE A 189 -8.28 -13.12 8.55
C PHE A 189 -8.40 -12.39 7.20
N TRP A 190 -8.61 -13.12 6.10
CA TRP A 190 -8.75 -12.49 4.79
C TRP A 190 -10.01 -11.65 4.67
N TYR A 191 -11.07 -11.93 5.44
CA TYR A 191 -12.24 -11.06 5.52
C TYR A 191 -11.96 -9.76 6.29
N ARG A 192 -11.10 -9.78 7.34
CA ARG A 192 -10.65 -8.58 8.04
C ARG A 192 -9.82 -7.68 7.13
N ILE A 193 -8.82 -8.24 6.45
CA ILE A 193 -7.89 -7.48 5.60
C ILE A 193 -8.53 -7.00 4.29
N ALA A 194 -9.28 -7.85 3.58
CA ALA A 194 -9.70 -7.55 2.21
C ALA A 194 -10.63 -6.32 2.15
N LYS A 195 -10.51 -5.50 1.09
CA LYS A 195 -11.39 -4.33 0.89
C LYS A 195 -12.87 -4.77 0.83
N PRO A 196 -13.83 -3.98 1.35
CA PRO A 196 -15.23 -4.38 1.46
C PRO A 196 -15.89 -4.90 0.17
N GLY A 197 -15.49 -4.35 -0.98
CA GLY A 197 -16.03 -4.72 -2.30
C GLY A 197 -15.78 -6.18 -2.73
N VAL A 198 -14.77 -6.87 -2.19
CA VAL A 198 -14.47 -8.28 -2.55
C VAL A 198 -14.82 -9.29 -1.46
N ARG A 199 -15.12 -8.86 -0.24
CA ARG A 199 -15.40 -9.74 0.93
C ARG A 199 -16.48 -10.79 0.68
N TYR A 200 -17.46 -10.50 -0.19
CA TYR A 200 -18.53 -11.44 -0.53
C TYR A 200 -18.02 -12.72 -1.21
N LYS A 201 -16.87 -12.69 -1.89
CA LYS A 201 -16.28 -13.84 -2.60
C LYS A 201 -15.67 -14.90 -1.66
N LEU A 202 -15.51 -14.55 -0.38
CA LEU A 202 -15.16 -15.48 0.71
C LEU A 202 -16.38 -16.25 1.25
N ASN A 203 -17.59 -15.96 0.76
CA ASN A 203 -18.77 -16.82 0.96
C ASN A 203 -18.96 -17.67 -0.32
N SER A 204 -18.43 -18.90 -0.30
CA SER A 204 -18.44 -19.79 -1.46
C SER A 204 -18.56 -21.27 -1.07
N ASN A 205 -18.73 -22.15 -2.06
CA ASN A 205 -18.82 -23.60 -1.85
C ASN A 205 -17.65 -24.35 -2.54
N ARG A 206 -16.44 -23.77 -2.50
CA ARG A 206 -15.23 -24.34 -3.11
C ARG A 206 -14.93 -25.71 -2.46
N LEU A 207 -14.87 -26.78 -3.25
CA LEU A 207 -14.64 -28.12 -2.70
C LEU A 207 -13.16 -28.35 -2.39
N VAL A 208 -12.87 -28.97 -1.25
CA VAL A 208 -11.55 -29.53 -0.92
C VAL A 208 -11.71 -31.03 -0.83
N VAL A 209 -10.96 -31.80 -1.64
CA VAL A 209 -10.93 -33.27 -1.53
C VAL A 209 -9.64 -33.68 -0.83
N ASP A 210 -9.78 -34.12 0.41
CA ASP A 210 -8.66 -34.61 1.21
C ASP A 210 -8.03 -35.89 0.62
N SER A 211 -6.83 -36.21 1.09
CA SER A 211 -6.07 -37.38 0.68
C SER A 211 -6.85 -38.67 0.82
N LEU A 212 -6.90 -39.44 -0.27
CA LEU A 212 -7.49 -40.78 -0.31
C LEU A 212 -6.49 -41.87 0.14
N ARG A 213 -5.41 -41.50 0.83
CA ARG A 213 -4.53 -42.44 1.55
C ARG A 213 -5.34 -43.19 2.62
N ILE A 214 -5.01 -44.47 2.87
CA ILE A 214 -5.63 -45.28 3.92
C ILE A 214 -4.56 -45.77 4.91
N LEU A 215 -4.83 -45.60 6.20
CA LEU A 215 -3.92 -45.99 7.27
C LEU A 215 -4.00 -47.50 7.51
N GLN A 216 -2.94 -48.23 7.15
CA GLN A 216 -2.83 -49.68 7.33
C GLN A 216 -1.42 -50.08 7.79
N ASN A 217 -1.33 -51.08 8.67
CA ASN A 217 -0.06 -51.63 9.12
C ASN A 217 0.74 -52.25 7.96
N GLY A 218 2.00 -51.84 7.80
CA GLY A 218 2.94 -52.37 6.81
C GLY A 218 3.04 -51.60 5.48
N GLN A 219 2.16 -50.63 5.23
CA GLN A 219 2.17 -49.77 4.04
C GLN A 219 3.16 -48.60 4.21
N GLN A 220 4.23 -48.54 3.41
CA GLN A 220 5.40 -47.69 3.66
C GLN A 220 5.35 -46.30 2.98
N ASN A 221 4.67 -46.14 1.84
CA ASN A 221 4.63 -44.85 1.12
C ASN A 221 3.22 -44.44 0.66
N ALA A 222 3.05 -43.14 0.37
CA ALA A 222 1.76 -42.54 0.06
C ALA A 222 1.07 -43.14 -1.18
N SER A 223 1.83 -43.51 -2.22
CA SER A 223 1.27 -44.12 -3.44
C SER A 223 0.67 -45.51 -3.20
N GLN A 224 1.28 -46.30 -2.30
CA GLN A 224 0.76 -47.61 -1.91
C GLN A 224 -0.47 -47.47 -1.01
N GLN A 225 -0.45 -46.47 -0.12
CA GLN A 225 -1.57 -46.11 0.74
C GLN A 225 -2.78 -45.55 -0.03
N TRP A 226 -2.65 -45.12 -1.29
CA TRP A 226 -3.78 -44.56 -2.04
C TRP A 226 -4.88 -45.59 -2.27
N SER A 227 -6.11 -45.27 -1.84
CA SER A 227 -7.23 -46.20 -1.97
C SER A 227 -7.54 -46.51 -3.44
N LYS A 228 -7.81 -47.78 -3.73
CA LYS A 228 -8.23 -48.21 -5.08
C LYS A 228 -9.62 -47.66 -5.41
N LYS A 229 -9.87 -47.24 -6.66
CA LYS A 229 -11.20 -46.75 -7.09
C LYS A 229 -12.33 -47.78 -6.88
N PHE A 230 -12.01 -49.06 -7.05
CA PHE A 230 -12.90 -50.21 -6.96
C PHE A 230 -12.14 -51.44 -6.44
N GLY A 231 -12.86 -52.47 -6.01
CA GLY A 231 -12.30 -53.77 -5.60
C GLY A 231 -12.80 -54.24 -4.24
N ALA A 232 -12.08 -55.18 -3.63
CA ALA A 232 -12.28 -55.57 -2.24
C ALA A 232 -11.59 -54.59 -1.27
N ASP A 233 -10.41 -54.08 -1.65
CA ASP A 233 -9.52 -53.29 -0.79
C ASP A 233 -9.79 -51.76 -0.86
N VAL A 234 -10.95 -51.36 -1.36
CA VAL A 234 -11.38 -49.95 -1.46
C VAL A 234 -11.85 -49.44 -0.10
N SER A 235 -11.48 -48.20 0.25
CA SER A 235 -12.02 -47.52 1.44
C SER A 235 -13.54 -47.42 1.31
N LEU A 236 -14.25 -47.58 2.44
CA LEU A 236 -15.70 -47.50 2.43
C LEU A 236 -16.19 -46.11 2.01
N GLY A 237 -15.48 -45.04 2.39
CA GLY A 237 -15.81 -43.67 1.96
C GLY A 237 -15.57 -43.45 0.47
N VAL A 238 -14.53 -44.09 -0.09
CA VAL A 238 -14.28 -44.06 -1.55
C VAL A 238 -15.36 -44.81 -2.31
N LYS A 239 -15.82 -45.95 -1.78
CA LYS A 239 -16.87 -46.79 -2.37
C LYS A 239 -18.26 -46.17 -2.30
N GLU A 240 -18.61 -45.52 -1.18
CA GLU A 240 -19.96 -45.01 -0.91
C GLU A 240 -20.16 -43.55 -1.35
N PHE A 241 -19.10 -42.73 -1.38
CA PHE A 241 -19.20 -41.30 -1.65
C PHE A 241 -18.26 -40.82 -2.77
N ILE A 242 -16.94 -40.88 -2.59
CA ILE A 242 -15.97 -40.19 -3.48
C ILE A 242 -16.04 -40.71 -4.93
N THR A 243 -16.08 -42.03 -5.14
CA THR A 243 -16.21 -42.59 -6.50
C THR A 243 -17.62 -42.40 -7.09
N PRO A 244 -18.72 -42.68 -6.36
CA PRO A 244 -20.08 -42.36 -6.83
C PRO A 244 -20.35 -40.91 -7.24
N MET A 245 -19.69 -39.95 -6.58
CA MET A 245 -19.78 -38.52 -6.90
C MET A 245 -18.75 -38.04 -7.95
N ASN A 246 -18.04 -38.96 -8.61
CA ASN A 246 -16.97 -38.69 -9.59
C ASN A 246 -15.76 -37.90 -9.05
N MET A 247 -15.63 -37.76 -7.72
CA MET A 247 -14.56 -37.02 -7.06
C MET A 247 -13.24 -37.81 -6.94
N TYR A 248 -13.19 -39.08 -7.38
CA TYR A 248 -11.98 -39.92 -7.32
C TYR A 248 -10.98 -39.60 -8.43
N ALA A 249 -9.77 -39.19 -8.02
CA ALA A 249 -8.57 -39.10 -8.86
C ALA A 249 -7.57 -40.24 -8.57
N SER A 250 -6.72 -40.55 -9.56
CA SER A 250 -5.52 -41.36 -9.36
C SER A 250 -4.50 -40.62 -8.49
N TYR A 251 -3.64 -41.34 -7.77
CA TYR A 251 -2.53 -40.72 -7.02
C TYR A 251 -1.64 -39.86 -7.94
N LEU A 252 -1.43 -38.61 -7.55
CA LEU A 252 -0.35 -37.75 -8.03
C LEU A 252 0.70 -37.66 -6.93
N ASN A 253 1.98 -37.59 -7.31
CA ASN A 253 3.06 -37.39 -6.35
C ASN A 253 3.26 -35.89 -6.08
N ALA A 254 2.27 -35.32 -5.39
CA ALA A 254 2.16 -33.91 -5.04
C ALA A 254 1.55 -33.77 -3.64
N ASN A 255 1.74 -32.64 -2.97
CA ASN A 255 1.03 -32.33 -1.73
C ASN A 255 -0.42 -31.95 -2.02
N GLY A 256 -0.62 -30.94 -2.87
CA GLY A 256 -1.91 -30.46 -3.35
C GLY A 256 -2.04 -30.43 -4.88
N GLN A 257 -3.22 -30.02 -5.35
CA GLN A 257 -3.42 -29.33 -6.62
C GLN A 257 -4.77 -28.60 -6.62
N ALA A 258 -4.80 -27.35 -7.06
CA ALA A 258 -6.02 -26.65 -7.48
C ALA A 258 -6.65 -27.38 -8.70
N GLU A 259 -7.94 -27.72 -8.61
CA GLU A 259 -8.68 -28.46 -9.63
C GLU A 259 -10.02 -27.76 -9.94
N GLY A 260 -9.99 -26.85 -10.92
CA GLY A 260 -11.17 -26.14 -11.41
C GLY A 260 -11.63 -25.03 -10.47
N THR A 261 -12.67 -25.30 -9.67
CA THR A 261 -13.23 -24.35 -8.67
C THR A 261 -13.10 -24.88 -7.24
N GLY A 262 -12.07 -25.69 -7.00
CA GLY A 262 -11.76 -26.37 -5.75
C GLY A 262 -10.33 -26.89 -5.78
N MET A 263 -9.95 -27.69 -4.79
CA MET A 263 -8.61 -28.26 -4.67
C MET A 263 -8.66 -29.72 -4.21
N ARG A 264 -7.51 -30.39 -4.30
CA ARG A 264 -7.33 -31.78 -3.92
C ARG A 264 -5.99 -31.95 -3.22
N LEU A 265 -5.95 -32.74 -2.15
CA LEU A 265 -4.72 -33.16 -1.50
C LEU A 265 -4.38 -34.61 -1.90
N PHE A 266 -3.09 -34.92 -2.04
CA PHE A 266 -2.63 -36.28 -2.35
C PHE A 266 -1.67 -36.82 -1.28
N MET A 267 -0.49 -36.19 -1.11
CA MET A 267 0.46 -36.54 -0.06
C MET A 267 0.09 -35.87 1.26
N ALA A 268 -0.10 -34.54 1.28
CA ALA A 268 -0.62 -33.79 2.42
C ALA A 268 -2.04 -34.26 2.80
N LYS A 269 -2.49 -34.00 4.04
CA LYS A 269 -3.82 -34.43 4.54
C LYS A 269 -4.46 -33.30 5.35
N ALA A 270 -5.69 -32.90 5.04
CA ALA A 270 -6.29 -31.59 5.39
C ALA A 270 -6.40 -31.26 6.90
N VAL A 271 -6.35 -32.28 7.76
CA VAL A 271 -6.41 -32.18 9.23
C VAL A 271 -5.01 -32.07 9.87
N GLU A 272 -3.96 -32.47 9.15
CA GLU A 272 -2.58 -32.36 9.59
C GLU A 272 -1.96 -31.01 9.21
N GLU A 273 -0.91 -30.63 9.91
CA GLU A 273 -0.21 -29.34 9.78
C GLU A 273 0.24 -29.05 8.34
N GLU A 274 0.86 -30.03 7.67
CA GLU A 274 1.23 -29.93 6.25
C GLU A 274 0.01 -29.70 5.33
N GLY A 275 -1.15 -30.29 5.66
CA GLY A 275 -2.39 -30.09 4.92
C GLY A 275 -3.05 -28.73 5.16
N LEU A 276 -2.76 -28.05 6.27
CA LEU A 276 -3.17 -26.67 6.51
C LEU A 276 -2.27 -25.68 5.74
N SER A 277 -0.96 -25.95 5.65
CA SER A 277 -0.05 -25.23 4.73
C SER A 277 -0.56 -25.36 3.29
N THR A 278 -0.78 -26.60 2.84
CA THR A 278 -1.27 -26.89 1.47
C THR A 278 -2.67 -26.31 1.23
N TYR A 279 -3.57 -26.30 2.22
CA TYR A 279 -4.87 -25.62 2.11
C TYR A 279 -4.72 -24.11 1.85
N SER A 280 -3.82 -23.42 2.56
CA SER A 280 -3.57 -21.99 2.32
C SER A 280 -2.92 -21.73 0.95
N HIS A 281 -1.99 -22.60 0.53
CA HIS A 281 -1.37 -22.55 -0.80
C HIS A 281 -2.42 -22.72 -1.91
N GLU A 282 -3.16 -23.83 -1.90
CA GLU A 282 -4.11 -24.15 -2.98
C GLU A 282 -5.37 -23.28 -2.95
N LEU A 283 -5.72 -22.68 -1.81
CA LEU A 283 -6.77 -21.67 -1.77
C LEU A 283 -6.31 -20.35 -2.39
N THR A 284 -5.03 -19.98 -2.27
CA THR A 284 -4.45 -18.78 -2.92
C THR A 284 -4.64 -18.83 -4.44
N HIS A 285 -4.24 -19.92 -5.10
CA HIS A 285 -4.47 -20.18 -6.54
C HIS A 285 -5.95 -20.04 -6.98
N LEU A 286 -6.91 -20.07 -6.05
CA LEU A 286 -8.35 -19.96 -6.30
C LEU A 286 -8.98 -18.60 -5.90
N ILE A 287 -8.24 -17.71 -5.22
CA ILE A 287 -8.74 -16.41 -4.72
C ILE A 287 -7.74 -15.23 -4.85
N GLU A 288 -6.53 -15.43 -5.37
CA GLU A 288 -5.50 -14.38 -5.45
C GLU A 288 -5.97 -13.12 -6.20
N GLU A 289 -6.33 -13.23 -7.47
CA GLU A 289 -6.92 -12.10 -8.24
C GLU A 289 -8.26 -11.64 -7.64
N ASP A 290 -9.02 -12.60 -7.11
CA ASP A 290 -10.42 -12.43 -6.77
C ASP A 290 -10.60 -11.62 -5.47
N VAL A 291 -9.70 -11.79 -4.50
CA VAL A 291 -9.78 -11.23 -3.13
C VAL A 291 -8.49 -10.52 -2.73
N PHE A 292 -7.34 -11.19 -2.84
CA PHE A 292 -6.07 -10.67 -2.30
C PHE A 292 -5.63 -9.43 -3.08
N LEU A 293 -5.59 -9.54 -4.40
CA LEU A 293 -5.33 -8.45 -5.34
C LEU A 293 -6.57 -7.58 -5.63
N ASN A 294 -7.66 -7.70 -4.87
CA ASN A 294 -8.84 -6.82 -4.94
C ASN A 294 -9.48 -6.68 -6.35
N ASN A 295 -9.66 -7.80 -7.07
CA ASN A 295 -10.07 -7.93 -8.48
C ASN A 295 -8.96 -7.70 -9.52
N GLU A 296 -7.81 -7.15 -9.14
CA GLU A 296 -6.70 -6.94 -10.08
C GLU A 296 -6.08 -8.26 -10.53
N LYS A 297 -5.58 -8.28 -11.76
CA LYS A 297 -4.96 -9.46 -12.35
C LYS A 297 -3.56 -9.69 -11.82
N THR A 298 -3.15 -10.97 -11.81
CA THR A 298 -1.77 -11.38 -11.55
C THR A 298 -0.79 -10.62 -12.44
N ARG A 299 0.27 -10.05 -11.86
CA ARG A 299 1.19 -9.13 -12.55
C ARG A 299 1.87 -9.80 -13.74
N GLU A 300 1.82 -9.14 -14.90
CA GLU A 300 2.51 -9.60 -16.12
C GLU A 300 3.99 -9.90 -15.83
N GLY A 301 4.41 -11.12 -16.13
CA GLY A 301 5.73 -11.68 -15.82
C GLY A 301 5.74 -12.70 -14.69
N LEU A 302 4.83 -12.60 -13.71
CA LEU A 302 4.76 -13.52 -12.57
C LEU A 302 3.88 -14.73 -12.88
N GLY A 303 4.35 -15.93 -12.53
CA GLY A 303 3.56 -17.16 -12.58
C GLY A 303 2.77 -17.40 -11.29
N GLY A 304 1.79 -18.29 -11.33
CA GLY A 304 0.88 -18.56 -10.18
C GLY A 304 1.61 -18.95 -8.90
N GLU A 305 2.72 -19.71 -8.98
CA GLU A 305 3.48 -20.15 -7.79
C GLU A 305 4.21 -19.00 -7.06
N PHE A 306 4.21 -17.80 -7.66
CA PHE A 306 4.68 -16.59 -7.00
C PHE A 306 3.88 -16.24 -5.75
N TYR A 307 2.55 -16.37 -5.83
CA TYR A 307 1.59 -15.85 -4.85
C TYR A 307 1.39 -16.71 -3.61
N PRO A 308 1.24 -18.04 -3.66
CA PRO A 308 1.19 -18.83 -2.43
C PRO A 308 2.58 -18.86 -1.79
N ARG A 309 3.61 -19.28 -2.53
CA ARG A 309 4.92 -19.54 -1.93
C ARG A 309 5.58 -18.27 -1.43
N GLY A 310 5.80 -18.16 -0.12
CA GLY A 310 6.50 -17.03 0.49
C GLY A 310 5.72 -15.70 0.59
N LEU A 311 4.43 -15.67 0.21
CA LEU A 311 3.55 -14.50 0.40
C LEU A 311 2.23 -14.85 1.10
N PHE A 312 1.49 -15.87 0.64
CA PHE A 312 0.12 -16.17 1.14
C PHE A 312 -0.11 -17.62 1.66
N GLU A 313 0.81 -18.56 1.39
CA GLU A 313 0.93 -19.83 2.12
C GLU A 313 1.29 -19.57 3.58
N THR A 314 0.80 -20.37 4.52
CA THR A 314 1.21 -20.30 5.94
C THR A 314 2.14 -21.43 6.38
N TYR A 315 3.35 -21.06 6.80
CA TYR A 315 4.33 -21.99 7.37
C TYR A 315 4.07 -22.35 8.83
N SER A 316 4.56 -23.52 9.24
CA SER A 316 4.23 -24.17 10.51
C SER A 316 4.98 -23.61 11.75
N GLY A 317 5.66 -22.47 11.60
CA GLY A 317 6.46 -21.84 12.66
C GLY A 317 7.79 -22.56 12.97
N LYS A 318 8.13 -23.64 12.27
CA LYS A 318 9.44 -24.32 12.36
C LYS A 318 10.46 -23.62 11.47
N GLU A 319 10.00 -23.29 10.27
CA GLU A 319 10.66 -22.54 9.22
C GLU A 319 10.92 -21.10 9.72
N SER A 320 12.07 -20.51 9.34
CA SER A 320 12.39 -19.12 9.65
C SER A 320 12.53 -18.32 8.37
N VAL A 321 11.37 -17.90 7.86
CA VAL A 321 11.21 -17.19 6.59
C VAL A 321 10.51 -15.86 6.82
N LEU A 322 10.73 -14.91 5.92
CA LEU A 322 9.99 -13.66 5.87
C LEU A 322 8.62 -13.94 5.23
N ASN A 323 7.65 -14.23 6.08
CA ASN A 323 6.25 -14.46 5.76
C ASN A 323 5.39 -14.25 7.03
N LEU A 324 4.06 -14.25 6.90
CA LEU A 324 3.13 -14.13 8.01
C LEU A 324 2.40 -15.46 8.31
N ASN A 325 1.81 -15.55 9.50
CA ASN A 325 0.99 -16.67 9.93
C ASN A 325 -0.50 -16.34 9.80
N PHE A 326 -1.16 -16.97 8.83
CA PHE A 326 -2.58 -16.79 8.53
C PHE A 326 -3.50 -17.94 9.00
N ILE A 327 -2.97 -19.00 9.65
CA ILE A 327 -3.78 -20.22 9.94
C ILE A 327 -3.50 -20.94 11.28
N TYR A 328 -2.38 -20.68 11.96
CA TYR A 328 -1.99 -21.39 13.18
C TYR A 328 -2.15 -20.55 14.44
N ASP A 329 -2.59 -21.19 15.54
CA ASP A 329 -2.58 -20.60 16.88
C ASP A 329 -1.37 -21.13 17.68
N HIS A 330 -0.26 -20.39 17.64
CA HIS A 330 1.02 -20.74 18.25
C HIS A 330 1.11 -20.20 19.69
N ASN A 331 0.65 -21.01 20.64
CA ASN A 331 0.78 -20.78 22.08
C ASN A 331 2.23 -21.03 22.60
N THR A 332 3.25 -20.62 21.84
CA THR A 332 4.68 -20.88 22.11
C THR A 332 5.51 -19.62 21.91
N THR A 333 6.43 -19.33 22.83
CA THR A 333 7.37 -18.19 22.72
C THR A 333 8.49 -18.45 21.70
N ASN A 334 8.89 -19.71 21.50
CA ASN A 334 9.91 -20.10 20.50
C ASN A 334 9.32 -20.14 19.08
N ARG A 335 9.08 -18.98 18.47
CA ARG A 335 8.46 -18.79 17.14
C ARG A 335 9.08 -17.62 16.37
N THR A 336 9.04 -17.68 15.03
CA THR A 336 9.57 -16.61 14.15
C THR A 336 8.52 -15.92 13.26
N HIS A 337 7.24 -16.22 13.45
CA HIS A 337 6.09 -15.55 12.82
C HIS A 337 5.08 -15.15 13.90
N ASN A 338 4.06 -14.34 13.57
CA ASN A 338 3.03 -13.90 14.51
C ASN A 338 2.33 -15.08 15.21
N ALA A 339 1.92 -14.87 16.47
CA ALA A 339 1.39 -15.93 17.33
C ALA A 339 0.11 -16.54 16.73
N SER A 340 -0.78 -15.70 16.23
CA SER A 340 -2.09 -16.11 15.70
C SER A 340 -2.60 -15.07 14.69
N PRO A 341 -3.51 -15.41 13.76
CA PRO A 341 -3.98 -14.47 12.72
C PRO A 341 -4.80 -13.30 13.27
N GLN A 342 -5.29 -13.40 14.52
CA GLN A 342 -5.95 -12.31 15.24
C GLN A 342 -4.97 -11.26 15.77
N ARG A 343 -3.65 -11.40 15.57
CA ARG A 343 -2.71 -10.28 15.65
C ARG A 343 -3.11 -9.17 14.68
N PHE A 344 -3.76 -9.51 13.57
CA PHE A 344 -4.19 -8.57 12.53
C PHE A 344 -5.71 -8.38 12.59
N GLN A 345 -6.15 -7.23 13.10
CA GLN A 345 -7.56 -6.80 13.05
C GLN A 345 -7.82 -5.88 11.85
N THR A 346 -6.78 -5.16 11.44
CA THR A 346 -6.75 -4.19 10.35
C THR A 346 -5.59 -4.46 9.39
N GLU A 347 -5.57 -3.75 8.26
CA GLU A 347 -4.41 -3.71 7.37
C GLU A 347 -3.19 -3.00 8.02
N ASP A 348 -3.45 -1.94 8.79
CA ASP A 348 -2.45 -1.19 9.56
C ASP A 348 -1.73 -2.09 10.60
N ASP A 349 -2.44 -2.99 11.28
CA ASP A 349 -1.80 -4.01 12.14
C ASP A 349 -0.76 -4.84 11.40
N MET A 350 -1.05 -5.18 10.13
CA MET A 350 -0.19 -6.02 9.30
C MET A 350 1.02 -5.22 8.79
N GLN A 351 0.81 -3.96 8.39
CA GLN A 351 1.89 -3.01 8.08
C GLN A 351 2.82 -2.80 9.28
N GLN A 352 2.29 -2.41 10.45
CA GLN A 352 3.08 -2.15 11.66
C GLN A 352 3.84 -3.39 12.15
N TYR A 353 3.22 -4.57 12.11
CA TYR A 353 3.91 -5.82 12.44
C TYR A 353 5.09 -6.07 11.48
N THR A 354 4.87 -5.90 10.17
CA THR A 354 5.89 -6.18 9.14
C THR A 354 7.00 -5.14 9.19
N GLN A 355 6.69 -3.88 9.50
CA GLN A 355 7.64 -2.80 9.76
C GLN A 355 8.56 -3.15 10.95
N ARG A 356 7.99 -3.50 12.11
CA ARG A 356 8.75 -3.82 13.33
C ARG A 356 9.53 -5.14 13.23
N LEU A 357 8.99 -6.10 12.49
CA LEU A 357 9.72 -7.31 12.08
C LEU A 357 10.96 -6.90 11.27
N LEU A 358 10.80 -6.06 10.24
CA LEU A 358 11.93 -5.60 9.44
C LEU A 358 12.87 -4.65 10.19
N ASP A 359 12.42 -3.90 11.19
CA ASP A 359 13.31 -3.12 12.07
C ASP A 359 14.34 -4.05 12.74
N VAL A 360 13.91 -5.20 13.27
CA VAL A 360 14.83 -6.23 13.81
C VAL A 360 15.74 -6.78 12.72
N ILE A 361 15.20 -7.15 11.55
CA ILE A 361 16.00 -7.80 10.49
C ILE A 361 17.03 -6.83 9.90
N TYR A 362 16.68 -5.58 9.62
CA TYR A 362 17.61 -4.57 9.11
C TYR A 362 18.71 -4.24 10.14
N THR A 363 18.37 -4.11 11.44
CA THR A 363 19.39 -3.95 12.50
C THR A 363 20.31 -5.16 12.63
N LEU A 364 19.81 -6.39 12.47
CA LEU A 364 20.62 -7.62 12.52
C LEU A 364 21.45 -7.86 11.26
N ASP A 365 20.94 -7.54 10.07
CA ASP A 365 21.69 -7.57 8.82
C ASP A 365 22.79 -6.50 8.83
N TYR A 366 22.51 -5.29 9.35
CA TYR A 366 23.53 -4.26 9.57
C TYR A 366 24.60 -4.70 10.59
N ALA A 367 24.24 -5.36 11.69
CA ALA A 367 25.21 -5.90 12.64
C ALA A 367 26.16 -6.92 11.99
N GLU A 368 25.65 -7.76 11.08
CA GLU A 368 26.47 -8.71 10.32
C GLU A 368 27.39 -7.98 9.32
N ALA A 369 26.84 -7.05 8.54
CA ALA A 369 27.59 -6.22 7.59
C ALA A 369 28.72 -5.43 8.27
N ASN A 370 28.44 -4.75 9.39
CA ASN A 370 29.41 -3.96 10.14
C ASN A 370 30.63 -4.78 10.60
N VAL A 371 30.45 -6.06 10.94
CA VAL A 371 31.56 -6.96 11.29
C VAL A 371 32.35 -7.39 10.06
N ILE A 372 31.68 -7.75 8.96
CA ILE A 372 32.32 -8.31 7.76
C ILE A 372 33.02 -7.23 6.92
N LEU A 373 32.47 -6.02 6.87
CA LEU A 373 33.07 -4.88 6.16
C LEU A 373 34.43 -4.47 6.74
N GLN A 374 34.72 -4.84 7.99
CA GLN A 374 36.02 -4.64 8.66
C GLN A 374 37.05 -5.76 8.40
N LYS A 375 36.67 -6.86 7.73
CA LYS A 375 37.58 -7.98 7.40
C LYS A 375 38.41 -7.68 6.14
N ASP A 376 39.42 -8.51 5.87
CA ASP A 376 40.13 -8.48 4.60
C ASP A 376 39.29 -9.08 3.45
N LYS A 377 39.71 -8.81 2.21
CA LYS A 377 39.00 -9.22 1.00
C LYS A 377 38.79 -10.73 0.85
N THR A 378 39.66 -11.56 1.45
CA THR A 378 39.56 -13.02 1.42
C THR A 378 38.37 -13.51 2.23
N ASP A 379 38.19 -12.96 3.44
CA ASP A 379 37.06 -13.32 4.30
C ASP A 379 35.75 -12.70 3.79
N LYS A 380 35.79 -11.49 3.21
CA LYS A 380 34.65 -10.91 2.48
C LYS A 380 34.22 -11.79 1.30
N GLN A 381 35.17 -12.29 0.50
CA GLN A 381 34.87 -13.18 -0.62
C GLN A 381 34.24 -14.52 -0.18
N LYS A 382 34.65 -15.07 0.97
CA LYS A 382 33.99 -16.25 1.56
C LYS A 382 32.58 -15.94 2.05
N TRP A 383 32.35 -14.73 2.55
CA TRP A 383 31.10 -14.37 3.23
C TRP A 383 30.01 -13.82 2.30
N PHE A 384 30.39 -13.28 1.15
CA PHE A 384 29.47 -12.58 0.25
C PHE A 384 29.40 -13.22 -1.15
N HIS A 385 28.16 -13.36 -1.63
CA HIS A 385 27.83 -13.62 -3.03
C HIS A 385 27.15 -12.39 -3.63
N LYS A 386 27.10 -12.30 -4.96
CA LYS A 386 26.39 -11.25 -5.70
C LYS A 386 25.17 -11.85 -6.38
N LEU A 387 24.02 -11.18 -6.24
CA LEU A 387 22.80 -11.43 -6.99
C LEU A 387 22.82 -10.55 -8.24
N GLU A 388 22.57 -11.17 -9.38
CA GLU A 388 22.49 -10.57 -10.71
C GLU A 388 21.19 -11.00 -11.37
N GLN A 389 20.79 -10.35 -12.46
CA GLN A 389 19.58 -10.70 -13.21
C GLN A 389 19.92 -11.10 -14.64
N GLU A 390 19.35 -12.22 -15.08
CA GLU A 390 19.38 -12.67 -16.47
C GLU A 390 17.98 -12.55 -17.09
N ASP A 391 17.89 -12.45 -18.42
CA ASP A 391 16.63 -12.48 -19.15
C ASP A 391 15.93 -13.83 -18.95
N ASP A 392 14.64 -13.81 -18.58
CA ASP A 392 13.86 -15.04 -18.54
C ASP A 392 13.58 -15.53 -19.97
N THR A 393 14.20 -16.66 -20.30
CA THR A 393 14.05 -17.37 -21.57
C THR A 393 13.21 -18.65 -21.42
N GLY A 394 12.61 -18.84 -20.24
CA GLY A 394 11.65 -19.90 -19.94
C GLY A 394 10.30 -19.71 -20.62
N ARG A 395 9.38 -20.65 -20.35
CA ARG A 395 8.00 -20.56 -20.86
C ARG A 395 7.13 -19.86 -19.82
N ILE A 396 7.18 -18.53 -19.80
CA ILE A 396 6.31 -17.69 -18.97
C ILE A 396 4.84 -17.91 -19.40
N THR A 397 3.97 -18.20 -18.44
CA THR A 397 2.53 -18.38 -18.68
C THR A 397 1.79 -17.06 -18.77
N ASN A 398 2.21 -16.07 -17.96
CA ASN A 398 1.66 -14.72 -17.88
C ASN A 398 2.59 -13.68 -18.54
N GLN A 399 3.05 -13.94 -19.77
CA GLN A 399 4.03 -13.12 -20.49
C GLN A 399 3.58 -11.67 -20.74
N GLY A 400 2.27 -11.40 -20.74
CA GLY A 400 1.76 -10.03 -20.87
C GLY A 400 2.19 -9.32 -22.16
N ASN A 401 2.62 -8.07 -22.03
CA ASN A 401 3.15 -7.25 -23.11
C ASN A 401 4.38 -7.88 -23.78
N GLN A 402 4.28 -8.17 -25.09
CA GLN A 402 5.35 -8.79 -25.90
C GLN A 402 6.69 -8.03 -25.95
N ASN A 403 6.74 -6.77 -25.51
CA ASN A 403 7.96 -5.95 -25.44
C ASN A 403 8.62 -6.00 -24.05
N ALA A 404 7.97 -6.57 -23.04
CA ALA A 404 8.53 -6.73 -21.70
C ALA A 404 9.60 -7.84 -21.69
N ILE A 405 10.70 -7.58 -20.97
CA ILE A 405 11.80 -8.52 -20.78
C ILE A 405 11.91 -8.77 -19.28
N HIS A 406 11.16 -9.78 -18.81
CA HIS A 406 11.18 -10.25 -17.43
C HIS A 406 12.52 -10.90 -17.09
N LYS A 407 12.85 -10.97 -15.79
CA LYS A 407 14.15 -11.46 -15.31
C LYS A 407 14.02 -12.68 -14.42
N ILE A 408 15.10 -13.44 -14.34
CA ILE A 408 15.33 -14.43 -13.29
C ILE A 408 16.53 -14.01 -12.46
N ASP A 409 16.46 -14.22 -11.14
CA ASP A 409 17.59 -13.93 -10.25
C ASP A 409 18.66 -15.03 -10.42
N THR A 410 19.92 -14.63 -10.41
CA THR A 410 21.07 -15.54 -10.51
C THR A 410 22.14 -15.11 -9.51
N ILE A 411 22.60 -16.03 -8.66
CA ILE A 411 23.56 -15.73 -7.60
C ILE A 411 24.91 -16.39 -7.94
N ARG A 412 25.98 -15.61 -7.86
CA ARG A 412 27.37 -16.04 -8.08
C ARG A 412 28.29 -15.60 -6.96
N LYS A 413 29.49 -16.17 -6.92
CA LYS A 413 30.58 -15.68 -6.06
C LYS A 413 31.08 -14.33 -6.57
N ILE A 414 31.59 -13.50 -5.67
CA ILE A 414 32.32 -12.28 -6.01
C ILE A 414 33.81 -12.57 -6.29
N SER A 415 34.47 -11.70 -7.05
CA SER A 415 35.92 -11.70 -7.17
C SER A 415 36.59 -11.14 -5.90
N GLU A 416 37.90 -11.32 -5.74
CA GLU A 416 38.66 -10.65 -4.67
C GLU A 416 38.63 -9.11 -4.82
N ASP A 417 38.53 -8.60 -6.05
CA ASP A 417 38.52 -7.15 -6.32
C ASP A 417 37.14 -6.55 -6.05
N GLU A 418 36.06 -7.27 -6.37
CA GLU A 418 34.70 -6.95 -5.90
C GLU A 418 34.65 -7.00 -4.36
N ALA A 419 35.25 -8.01 -3.72
CA ALA A 419 35.28 -8.14 -2.27
C ALA A 419 36.09 -7.05 -1.56
N ASP A 420 37.17 -6.54 -2.17
CA ASP A 420 37.90 -5.39 -1.62
C ASP A 420 37.11 -4.09 -1.81
N ALA A 421 36.36 -3.93 -2.91
CA ALA A 421 35.57 -2.72 -3.15
C ALA A 421 34.51 -2.44 -2.06
N LEU A 422 33.95 -3.48 -1.42
CA LEU A 422 32.92 -3.34 -0.38
C LEU A 422 33.49 -2.74 0.92
N LYS A 423 33.17 -1.48 1.23
CA LYS A 423 33.61 -0.77 2.46
C LYS A 423 32.45 -0.38 3.40
N THR A 424 31.24 -0.19 2.87
CA THR A 424 30.05 0.35 3.54
C THR A 424 28.83 -0.55 3.35
N ILE A 425 27.73 -0.27 4.08
CA ILE A 425 26.44 -0.95 3.86
C ILE A 425 25.86 -0.62 2.48
N ASP A 426 26.01 0.62 2.02
CA ASP A 426 25.58 1.08 0.69
C ASP A 426 26.27 0.31 -0.44
N ASP A 427 27.57 0.01 -0.32
CA ASP A 427 28.27 -0.84 -1.29
C ASP A 427 27.63 -2.23 -1.39
N LEU A 428 27.11 -2.78 -0.29
CA LEU A 428 26.40 -4.07 -0.30
C LEU A 428 25.05 -3.97 -1.01
N VAL A 429 24.35 -2.83 -0.90
CA VAL A 429 23.07 -2.59 -1.59
C VAL A 429 23.31 -2.38 -3.09
N GLU A 430 24.22 -1.46 -3.47
CA GLU A 430 24.55 -1.14 -4.87
C GLU A 430 25.16 -2.32 -5.62
N GLN A 431 26.07 -3.07 -5.00
CA GLN A 431 26.68 -4.25 -5.60
C GLN A 431 25.83 -5.52 -5.43
N ASN A 432 24.56 -5.37 -5.03
CA ASN A 432 23.58 -6.45 -4.97
C ASN A 432 24.05 -7.69 -4.21
N ILE A 433 24.63 -7.44 -3.03
CA ILE A 433 25.27 -8.48 -2.22
C ILE A 433 24.26 -9.25 -1.39
N VAL A 434 24.51 -10.55 -1.25
CA VAL A 434 23.82 -11.48 -0.35
C VAL A 434 24.86 -12.27 0.45
N ALA A 435 24.50 -12.80 1.61
CA ALA A 435 25.38 -13.71 2.33
C ALA A 435 25.61 -15.00 1.51
N SER A 436 26.84 -15.54 1.52
CA SER A 436 27.23 -16.76 0.78
C SER A 436 26.56 -18.06 1.28
N ARG A 437 25.81 -17.97 2.38
CA ARG A 437 24.91 -19.00 2.89
C ARG A 437 23.47 -18.90 2.35
N TYR A 438 23.17 -17.97 1.45
CA TYR A 438 21.83 -17.83 0.83
C TYR A 438 21.51 -19.05 -0.05
N GLU A 439 20.59 -19.89 0.41
CA GLU A 439 20.24 -21.16 -0.21
C GLU A 439 19.25 -20.97 -1.38
N ILE A 440 19.56 -21.58 -2.53
CA ILE A 440 18.73 -21.53 -3.76
C ILE A 440 18.20 -22.93 -4.10
N GLU A 441 19.05 -23.95 -3.95
CA GLU A 441 18.75 -25.34 -4.27
C GLU A 441 19.32 -26.22 -3.15
N GLY A 442 18.57 -26.39 -2.06
CA GLY A 442 19.02 -27.14 -0.88
C GLY A 442 20.22 -26.48 -0.20
N LEU A 443 21.38 -27.14 -0.18
CA LEU A 443 22.64 -26.59 0.38
C LEU A 443 23.43 -25.72 -0.62
N LYS A 444 22.92 -25.53 -1.85
CA LYS A 444 23.61 -24.82 -2.93
C LYS A 444 23.30 -23.34 -2.89
N THR A 445 24.34 -22.50 -2.93
CA THR A 445 24.24 -21.05 -2.72
C THR A 445 24.71 -20.22 -3.92
N THR A 446 24.85 -20.88 -5.08
CA THR A 446 25.05 -20.24 -6.40
C THR A 446 24.25 -20.96 -7.48
N GLY A 447 23.85 -20.23 -8.52
CA GLY A 447 23.00 -20.72 -9.60
C GLY A 447 21.84 -19.78 -9.90
N LYS A 448 20.93 -20.22 -10.78
CA LYS A 448 19.76 -19.46 -11.20
C LYS A 448 18.52 -19.83 -10.37
N ALA A 449 17.62 -18.89 -10.21
CA ALA A 449 16.28 -19.06 -9.67
C ALA A 449 15.24 -18.79 -10.78
N PRO A 450 14.82 -19.82 -11.56
CA PRO A 450 13.82 -19.66 -12.60
C PRO A 450 12.49 -19.10 -12.09
N SER A 451 11.75 -18.39 -12.95
CA SER A 451 10.44 -17.85 -12.64
C SER A 451 9.42 -18.94 -12.26
N ASN A 452 8.40 -18.57 -11.48
CA ASN A 452 7.39 -19.50 -10.97
C ASN A 452 8.05 -20.64 -10.15
N GLY A 453 9.03 -20.29 -9.33
CA GLY A 453 9.82 -21.22 -8.53
C GLY A 453 9.38 -21.24 -7.07
N TYR A 454 9.68 -22.34 -6.37
CA TYR A 454 9.21 -22.60 -5.00
C TYR A 454 10.05 -21.90 -3.91
N TYR A 455 10.49 -20.68 -4.20
CA TYR A 455 11.37 -19.87 -3.36
C TYR A 455 10.63 -19.24 -2.19
N VAL A 456 11.35 -19.14 -1.07
CA VAL A 456 10.94 -18.43 0.14
C VAL A 456 12.10 -17.54 0.57
N ILE A 457 11.81 -16.39 1.17
CA ILE A 457 12.85 -15.48 1.65
C ILE A 457 13.28 -15.93 3.04
N PRO A 458 14.54 -16.33 3.28
CA PRO A 458 15.01 -16.68 4.62
C PRO A 458 15.03 -15.43 5.51
N LEU A 459 14.62 -15.58 6.76
CA LEU A 459 14.45 -14.45 7.69
C LEU A 459 15.79 -13.91 8.23
N PHE A 460 16.83 -14.76 8.30
CA PHE A 460 18.11 -14.45 8.96
C PHE A 460 19.33 -14.49 8.03
N THR A 461 19.17 -14.95 6.78
CA THR A 461 20.22 -14.88 5.77
C THR A 461 20.19 -13.51 5.09
N SER A 462 21.22 -12.68 5.31
CA SER A 462 21.18 -11.30 4.82
C SER A 462 21.06 -11.21 3.30
N ASN A 463 20.11 -10.40 2.83
CA ASN A 463 19.97 -10.00 1.43
C ASN A 463 19.94 -8.47 1.35
N TYR A 464 21.11 -7.89 1.10
CA TYR A 464 21.30 -6.44 1.00
C TYR A 464 20.85 -5.89 -0.36
N ALA A 465 20.73 -6.74 -1.38
CA ALA A 465 20.52 -6.34 -2.77
C ALA A 465 19.25 -5.50 -2.99
N GLY A 466 19.38 -4.49 -3.85
CA GLY A 466 18.32 -3.58 -4.27
C GLY A 466 18.22 -3.54 -5.79
N VAL A 467 17.78 -4.63 -6.41
CA VAL A 467 17.63 -4.77 -7.87
C VAL A 467 16.20 -4.50 -8.31
N GLN A 468 16.00 -3.71 -9.36
CA GLN A 468 14.74 -3.56 -10.09
C GLN A 468 14.93 -3.86 -11.57
N ASN A 469 13.87 -4.20 -12.29
CA ASN A 469 13.86 -4.34 -13.74
C ASN A 469 13.02 -3.24 -14.40
N ASP A 470 13.70 -2.32 -15.09
CA ASP A 470 13.08 -1.17 -15.74
C ASP A 470 12.24 -1.54 -16.99
N ASN A 471 12.32 -2.79 -17.48
CA ASN A 471 11.54 -3.28 -18.63
C ASN A 471 10.71 -4.55 -18.34
N GLY A 472 10.34 -4.81 -17.08
CA GLY A 472 9.49 -5.96 -16.72
C GLY A 472 9.44 -6.21 -15.21
N VAL A 473 9.37 -7.48 -14.82
CA VAL A 473 9.51 -7.89 -13.40
C VAL A 473 10.95 -8.27 -13.12
N SER A 474 11.40 -7.99 -11.90
CA SER A 474 12.56 -8.64 -11.28
C SER A 474 12.32 -10.14 -11.08
N GLY A 475 13.37 -10.88 -10.71
CA GLY A 475 13.26 -12.30 -10.46
C GLY A 475 12.42 -12.66 -9.22
N ASP A 476 12.03 -13.93 -9.18
CA ASP A 476 11.15 -14.57 -8.19
C ASP A 476 11.59 -14.35 -6.71
N ILE A 477 12.88 -14.14 -6.44
CA ILE A 477 13.42 -13.91 -5.09
C ILE A 477 13.35 -12.41 -4.76
N MET A 478 13.84 -11.55 -5.64
CA MET A 478 13.85 -10.10 -5.38
C MET A 478 12.43 -9.52 -5.31
N MET A 479 11.53 -9.97 -6.19
CA MET A 479 10.11 -9.62 -6.17
C MET A 479 9.44 -9.94 -4.83
N ARG A 480 9.66 -11.14 -4.26
CA ARG A 480 9.09 -11.52 -2.94
C ARG A 480 9.72 -10.73 -1.79
N ARG A 481 11.04 -10.53 -1.79
CA ARG A 481 11.74 -9.74 -0.76
C ARG A 481 11.22 -8.30 -0.74
N GLN A 482 11.05 -7.69 -1.91
CA GLN A 482 10.58 -6.30 -2.04
C GLN A 482 9.09 -6.15 -1.76
N ALA A 483 8.24 -7.13 -2.11
CA ALA A 483 6.83 -7.12 -1.74
C ALA A 483 6.63 -6.98 -0.21
N HIS A 484 7.46 -7.67 0.59
CA HIS A 484 7.47 -7.52 2.06
C HIS A 484 8.09 -6.20 2.54
N GLU A 485 9.15 -5.69 1.88
CA GLU A 485 9.74 -4.39 2.20
C GLU A 485 8.76 -3.23 1.90
N LEU A 486 7.95 -3.34 0.85
CA LEU A 486 6.90 -2.38 0.50
C LEU A 486 5.67 -2.51 1.41
N LEU A 487 5.30 -3.73 1.85
CA LEU A 487 4.27 -3.93 2.89
C LEU A 487 4.63 -3.23 4.21
N ALA A 488 5.90 -3.25 4.60
CA ALA A 488 6.37 -2.59 5.83
C ALA A 488 6.29 -1.05 5.78
N GLU A 489 6.63 -0.43 4.65
CA GLU A 489 6.70 1.03 4.57
C GLU A 489 5.40 1.67 4.05
N TYR A 490 4.73 1.04 3.07
CA TYR A 490 3.54 1.57 2.38
C TYR A 490 2.26 0.74 2.57
N GLY A 491 2.30 -0.33 3.36
CA GLY A 491 1.13 -1.16 3.63
C GLY A 491 0.78 -2.15 2.51
N TYR A 492 -0.32 -2.87 2.69
CA TYR A 492 -0.72 -3.95 1.81
C TYR A 492 -1.32 -3.41 0.51
N TYR A 493 -2.20 -2.42 0.60
CA TYR A 493 -2.94 -1.94 -0.58
C TYR A 493 -2.32 -0.77 -1.32
N ASP A 494 -1.42 -0.02 -0.67
CA ASP A 494 -0.70 1.08 -1.32
C ASP A 494 0.77 0.71 -1.63
N GLY A 495 1.29 -0.36 -1.03
CA GLY A 495 2.63 -0.92 -1.27
C GLY A 495 2.63 -2.28 -1.98
N MET A 496 2.24 -3.35 -1.27
CA MET A 496 2.42 -4.73 -1.76
C MET A 496 1.54 -5.06 -2.98
N VAL A 497 0.22 -4.89 -2.89
CA VAL A 497 -0.75 -5.27 -3.94
C VAL A 497 -0.49 -4.53 -5.26
N PRO A 498 -0.21 -3.21 -5.29
CA PRO A 498 0.17 -2.53 -6.53
C PRO A 498 1.45 -3.08 -7.16
N TYR A 499 2.41 -3.56 -6.35
CA TYR A 499 3.69 -4.12 -6.83
C TYR A 499 3.59 -5.54 -7.40
N ILE A 500 2.60 -6.33 -6.94
CA ILE A 500 2.42 -7.74 -7.35
C ILE A 500 1.17 -7.98 -8.21
N SER A 501 0.48 -6.92 -8.66
CA SER A 501 -0.71 -7.00 -9.54
C SER A 501 -0.59 -6.14 -10.80
N ASN A 502 -1.60 -6.25 -11.67
CA ASN A 502 -1.78 -5.43 -12.87
C ASN A 502 -2.52 -4.10 -12.62
N GLN A 503 -2.64 -3.64 -11.37
CA GLN A 503 -3.36 -2.40 -11.00
C GLN A 503 -3.01 -1.19 -11.90
N TYR A 504 -1.73 -1.03 -12.25
CA TYR A 504 -1.24 0.06 -13.10
C TYR A 504 -1.06 -0.31 -14.59
N LEU A 505 -1.45 -1.52 -15.02
CA LEU A 505 -1.28 -1.99 -16.40
C LEU A 505 -2.01 -1.11 -17.42
N ALA A 506 -3.22 -0.67 -17.07
CA ALA A 506 -4.03 0.19 -17.92
C ALA A 506 -3.41 1.58 -18.11
N GLU A 507 -2.74 2.11 -17.08
CA GLU A 507 -2.01 3.39 -17.15
C GLU A 507 -0.72 3.23 -17.96
N ALA A 508 0.10 2.21 -17.65
CA ALA A 508 1.33 1.92 -18.40
C ALA A 508 1.07 1.76 -19.90
N THR A 509 -0.03 1.08 -20.27
CA THR A 509 -0.45 0.91 -21.66
C THR A 509 -0.84 2.23 -22.33
N GLN A 510 -1.46 3.16 -21.60
CA GLN A 510 -1.82 4.49 -22.11
C GLN A 510 -0.58 5.39 -22.27
N ASP A 511 0.38 5.30 -21.35
CA ASP A 511 1.67 6.01 -21.41
C ASP A 511 2.65 5.43 -22.45
N GLY A 512 2.28 4.34 -23.13
CA GLY A 512 3.13 3.64 -24.11
C GLY A 512 4.31 2.88 -23.48
N LYS A 513 4.18 2.51 -22.20
CA LYS A 513 5.17 1.80 -21.37
C LYS A 513 4.82 0.32 -21.23
N VAL A 514 5.81 -0.47 -20.78
CA VAL A 514 5.58 -1.80 -20.19
C VAL A 514 5.31 -1.64 -18.69
N LEU A 515 4.67 -2.63 -18.05
CA LEU A 515 4.45 -2.65 -16.61
C LEU A 515 5.73 -3.09 -15.86
N SER A 516 6.73 -2.21 -15.85
CA SER A 516 8.02 -2.47 -15.20
C SER A 516 8.03 -2.20 -13.70
N ASP A 517 9.06 -2.71 -13.00
CA ASP A 517 9.31 -2.34 -11.60
C ASP A 517 9.49 -0.82 -11.48
N GLU A 518 10.29 -0.21 -12.36
CA GLU A 518 10.45 1.25 -12.47
C GLU A 518 9.09 1.96 -12.53
N TYR A 519 8.19 1.53 -13.42
CA TYR A 519 6.90 2.19 -13.63
C TYR A 519 6.02 2.13 -12.36
N ILE A 520 5.96 0.98 -11.68
CA ILE A 520 5.15 0.82 -10.46
C ILE A 520 5.79 1.52 -9.27
N LEU A 521 7.10 1.35 -9.06
CA LEU A 521 7.81 1.93 -7.92
C LEU A 521 7.73 3.46 -7.94
N ASN A 522 7.80 4.10 -9.11
CA ASN A 522 7.56 5.55 -9.24
C ASN A 522 6.15 5.96 -8.75
N LYS A 523 5.11 5.12 -8.94
CA LYS A 523 3.74 5.38 -8.47
C LYS A 523 3.59 5.18 -6.95
N ILE A 524 4.28 4.18 -6.39
CA ILE A 524 4.28 3.89 -4.94
C ILE A 524 5.09 4.95 -4.18
N PHE A 525 6.33 5.21 -4.61
CA PHE A 525 7.26 6.12 -3.95
C PHE A 525 6.89 7.61 -4.11
N LYS A 526 6.08 7.97 -5.10
CA LYS A 526 5.58 9.34 -5.32
C LYS A 526 6.69 10.42 -5.38
N GLY A 527 7.90 10.02 -5.80
CA GLY A 527 9.10 10.87 -5.87
C GLY A 527 10.01 10.87 -4.63
N GLN A 528 9.68 10.13 -3.56
CA GLN A 528 10.51 10.01 -2.35
C GLN A 528 11.83 9.26 -2.60
N TYR A 529 11.82 8.28 -3.51
CA TYR A 529 12.99 7.49 -3.92
C TYR A 529 13.00 7.35 -5.44
N ALA A 530 14.18 7.37 -6.07
CA ALA A 530 14.32 7.21 -7.51
C ALA A 530 14.41 5.73 -7.94
N SER A 531 14.84 4.85 -7.05
CA SER A 531 14.96 3.40 -7.27
C SER A 531 14.71 2.59 -6.00
N ILE A 532 14.51 1.28 -6.17
CA ILE A 532 14.49 0.33 -5.04
C ILE A 532 15.84 0.29 -4.30
N THR A 533 16.94 0.62 -4.98
CA THR A 533 18.28 0.73 -4.40
C THR A 533 18.34 1.87 -3.38
N ASP A 534 17.83 3.05 -3.75
CA ASP A 534 17.80 4.24 -2.87
C ASP A 534 16.85 4.05 -1.69
N PHE A 535 15.66 3.50 -1.95
CA PHE A 535 14.73 3.07 -0.91
C PHE A 535 15.40 2.14 0.09
N LYS A 536 16.14 1.13 -0.38
CA LYS A 536 16.76 0.12 0.49
C LYS A 536 17.92 0.66 1.32
N LYS A 537 18.71 1.60 0.78
CA LYS A 537 19.70 2.36 1.57
C LYS A 537 19.02 3.14 2.69
N ALA A 538 17.99 3.93 2.37
CA ALA A 538 17.23 4.69 3.35
C ALA A 538 16.55 3.79 4.39
N MET A 539 16.12 2.58 4.00
CA MET A 539 15.59 1.58 4.95
C MET A 539 16.66 1.05 5.91
N PHE A 540 17.94 0.98 5.53
CA PHE A 540 19.04 0.72 6.48
C PHE A 540 19.32 1.96 7.35
N GLU A 541 19.49 3.14 6.75
CA GLU A 541 19.79 4.41 7.44
C GLU A 541 18.79 4.68 8.57
N LYS A 542 17.48 4.59 8.28
CA LYS A 542 16.35 4.73 9.21
C LYS A 542 16.42 3.83 10.47
N ARG A 543 17.19 2.74 10.44
CA ARG A 543 17.47 1.87 11.60
C ARG A 543 18.86 2.08 12.20
N ILE A 544 19.84 2.51 11.41
CA ILE A 544 21.18 2.88 11.87
C ILE A 544 21.13 4.13 12.77
N GLU A 545 20.25 5.09 12.46
CA GLU A 545 19.99 6.29 13.28
C GLU A 545 19.38 6.00 14.67
N LYS A 546 18.92 4.76 14.92
CA LYS A 546 18.19 4.35 16.15
C LYS A 546 18.89 3.25 16.96
N LEU A 547 20.16 2.99 16.68
CA LEU A 547 20.92 1.93 17.38
C LEU A 547 21.22 2.28 18.85
N ASP A 548 21.11 3.55 19.21
CA ASP A 548 21.13 4.08 20.58
C ASP A 548 19.77 3.94 21.31
N GLU A 549 18.67 3.81 20.56
CA GLU A 549 17.31 3.71 21.10
C GLU A 549 16.87 2.27 21.42
N LEU A 550 17.58 1.23 20.99
CA LEU A 550 17.17 -0.17 21.13
C LEU A 550 16.78 -0.55 22.59
N LYS A 551 15.62 -1.18 22.76
CA LYS A 551 15.18 -1.76 24.04
C LYS A 551 16.12 -2.90 24.46
N PRO A 552 16.46 -3.03 25.76
CA PRO A 552 17.31 -4.11 26.25
C PRO A 552 16.54 -5.44 26.24
N VAL A 553 17.19 -6.54 25.84
CA VAL A 553 16.56 -7.89 25.79
C VAL A 553 17.45 -9.01 26.33
N SER A 554 16.83 -10.02 26.92
CA SER A 554 17.50 -11.26 27.38
C SER A 554 17.42 -12.37 26.33
N ILE A 555 18.56 -12.96 25.95
CA ILE A 555 18.61 -14.15 25.09
C ILE A 555 19.23 -15.36 25.79
N THR A 556 18.87 -16.57 25.35
CA THR A 556 19.63 -17.80 25.64
C THR A 556 20.63 -18.02 24.50
N TRP A 557 21.93 -17.87 24.76
CA TRP A 557 22.99 -18.01 23.76
C TRP A 557 24.04 -19.03 24.19
N LYS A 558 24.35 -20.00 23.31
CA LYS A 558 25.26 -21.14 23.57
C LYS A 558 25.08 -21.79 24.98
N GLY A 559 23.82 -21.88 25.44
CA GLY A 559 23.44 -22.46 26.74
C GLY A 559 23.55 -21.52 27.95
N GLN A 560 23.81 -20.24 27.75
CA GLN A 560 23.93 -19.22 28.81
C GLN A 560 22.88 -18.11 28.63
N SER A 561 22.43 -17.50 29.73
CA SER A 561 21.61 -16.28 29.66
C SER A 561 22.52 -15.09 29.40
N VAL A 562 22.20 -14.29 28.37
CA VAL A 562 22.97 -13.11 27.97
C VAL A 562 22.02 -11.92 27.88
N GLN A 563 22.36 -10.82 28.55
CA GLN A 563 21.70 -9.53 28.35
C GLN A 563 22.30 -8.81 27.15
N ILE A 564 21.43 -8.15 26.39
CA ILE A 564 21.77 -7.27 25.28
C ILE A 564 21.18 -5.91 25.62
N ASP A 565 22.02 -5.03 26.17
CA ASP A 565 21.59 -3.73 26.67
C ASP A 565 21.72 -2.60 25.63
N ASN A 566 22.36 -2.86 24.48
CA ASN A 566 22.61 -1.91 23.38
C ASN A 566 23.11 -2.62 22.10
N PHE A 567 23.27 -1.86 21.00
CA PHE A 567 23.83 -2.37 19.74
C PHE A 567 25.28 -2.85 19.83
N GLU A 568 26.15 -2.23 20.64
CA GLU A 568 27.55 -2.68 20.80
C GLU A 568 27.60 -4.14 21.29
N LYS A 569 26.66 -4.51 22.18
CA LYS A 569 26.52 -5.88 22.66
C LYS A 569 26.07 -6.85 21.57
N ILE A 570 25.16 -6.44 20.68
CA ILE A 570 24.79 -7.22 19.49
C ILE A 570 26.02 -7.41 18.60
N ASN A 571 26.76 -6.33 18.31
CA ASN A 571 27.93 -6.34 17.45
C ASN A 571 29.07 -7.21 18.01
N GLN A 572 29.26 -7.24 19.35
CA GLN A 572 30.20 -8.14 20.02
C GLN A 572 29.83 -9.62 19.82
N LEU A 573 28.55 -9.98 19.99
CA LEU A 573 28.08 -11.36 19.81
C LEU A 573 28.13 -11.77 18.33
N MET A 574 27.76 -10.86 17.42
CA MET A 574 27.85 -11.06 15.98
C MET A 574 29.30 -11.30 15.53
N SER A 575 30.25 -10.54 16.08
CA SER A 575 31.69 -10.76 15.84
C SER A 575 32.15 -12.16 16.22
N GLN A 576 31.64 -12.71 17.33
CA GLN A 576 31.97 -14.08 17.77
C GLN A 576 31.30 -15.14 16.91
N ALA A 577 30.09 -14.90 16.41
CA ALA A 577 29.37 -15.81 15.52
C ALA A 577 30.02 -15.86 14.12
N VAL A 578 30.33 -14.69 13.54
CA VAL A 578 31.09 -14.55 12.28
C VAL A 578 32.44 -15.25 12.35
N GLU A 579 33.18 -15.09 13.45
CA GLU A 579 34.48 -15.77 13.63
C GLU A 579 34.35 -17.29 13.75
N ASP A 580 33.22 -17.82 14.20
CA ASP A 580 32.93 -19.26 14.26
C ASP A 580 32.62 -19.79 12.84
N ASP A 581 31.71 -19.11 12.14
CA ASP A 581 31.25 -19.48 10.81
C ASP A 581 32.35 -19.33 9.74
N LEU A 582 33.20 -18.29 9.78
CA LEU A 582 34.35 -18.13 8.87
C LEU A 582 35.38 -19.29 8.93
N LYS A 583 35.33 -20.09 10.00
CA LYS A 583 36.18 -21.28 10.18
C LYS A 583 35.42 -22.56 9.81
N ASN A 584 34.15 -22.64 10.19
CA ASN A 584 33.36 -23.87 10.17
C ASN A 584 32.45 -24.02 8.94
N VAL A 585 31.94 -22.94 8.36
CA VAL A 585 31.16 -22.95 7.12
C VAL A 585 32.11 -22.98 5.92
N GLN A 586 32.01 -24.02 5.10
CA GLN A 586 32.90 -24.20 3.94
C GLN A 586 32.13 -24.80 2.77
N GLU A 587 32.40 -24.31 1.56
CA GLU A 587 31.89 -24.88 0.33
C GLU A 587 32.59 -26.21 0.00
N VAL A 588 31.78 -27.22 -0.32
CA VAL A 588 32.22 -28.54 -0.78
C VAL A 588 31.99 -28.67 -2.30
N PRO A 589 32.67 -29.61 -3.00
CA PRO A 589 32.65 -29.68 -4.45
C PRO A 589 31.24 -29.70 -5.06
N GLY A 590 30.98 -28.77 -5.98
CA GLY A 590 29.69 -28.61 -6.67
C GLY A 590 28.90 -27.35 -6.31
N GLY A 591 29.41 -26.47 -5.45
CA GLY A 591 28.74 -25.22 -5.06
C GLY A 591 27.78 -25.35 -3.89
N TRP A 592 27.99 -26.35 -3.03
CA TRP A 592 27.17 -26.66 -1.86
C TRP A 592 27.92 -26.28 -0.59
N ASN A 593 27.25 -25.75 0.42
CA ASN A 593 27.84 -25.60 1.76
C ASN A 593 27.84 -26.92 2.54
N ASN A 594 28.80 -27.07 3.45
CA ASN A 594 28.91 -28.23 4.34
C ASN A 594 27.82 -28.31 5.42
N MET A 595 27.09 -27.22 5.67
CA MET A 595 25.97 -27.14 6.61
C MET A 595 24.88 -26.17 6.13
N ARG A 596 23.67 -26.36 6.67
CA ARG A 596 22.47 -25.54 6.39
C ARG A 596 22.66 -24.12 6.91
N ALA A 597 22.05 -23.12 6.26
CA ALA A 597 22.06 -21.73 6.73
C ALA A 597 21.59 -21.60 8.20
N GLU A 598 20.48 -22.28 8.53
CA GLU A 598 19.88 -22.36 9.87
C GLU A 598 20.80 -22.96 10.97
N ALA A 599 21.84 -23.69 10.57
CA ALA A 599 22.80 -24.31 11.47
C ALA A 599 24.01 -23.41 11.77
N THR A 600 24.21 -22.33 11.02
CA THR A 600 25.29 -21.36 11.23
C THR A 600 25.13 -20.60 12.55
N GLN A 601 26.24 -20.18 13.15
CA GLN A 601 26.19 -19.45 14.42
C GLN A 601 25.58 -18.06 14.26
N VAL A 602 25.77 -17.38 13.12
CA VAL A 602 25.13 -16.09 12.85
C VAL A 602 23.60 -16.21 12.81
N GLU A 603 23.05 -17.23 12.15
CA GLU A 603 21.59 -17.38 12.11
C GLU A 603 20.99 -17.87 13.42
N GLN A 604 21.68 -18.74 14.17
CA GLN A 604 21.26 -19.07 15.53
C GLN A 604 21.23 -17.83 16.44
N LEU A 605 22.22 -16.92 16.31
CA LEU A 605 22.25 -15.67 17.07
C LEU A 605 21.12 -14.72 16.66
N LYS A 606 20.95 -14.47 15.36
CA LYS A 606 19.85 -13.65 14.84
C LYS A 606 18.49 -14.19 15.27
N LYS A 607 18.28 -15.51 15.17
CA LYS A 607 17.06 -16.20 15.62
C LYS A 607 16.82 -16.02 17.12
N ALA A 608 17.85 -16.14 17.96
CA ALA A 608 17.72 -15.92 19.41
C ALA A 608 17.35 -14.47 19.76
N ILE A 609 17.93 -13.47 19.08
CA ILE A 609 17.62 -12.04 19.29
C ILE A 609 16.21 -11.70 18.78
N PHE A 610 15.84 -12.18 17.60
CA PHE A 610 14.50 -12.00 17.03
C PHE A 610 13.41 -12.59 17.92
N ILE A 611 13.64 -13.81 18.43
CA ILE A 611 12.73 -14.49 19.36
C ILE A 611 12.60 -13.70 20.67
N ALA A 612 13.65 -13.04 21.16
CA ALA A 612 13.49 -12.16 22.33
C ALA A 612 12.60 -10.95 22.01
N TYR A 613 12.90 -10.19 20.94
CA TYR A 613 12.11 -8.99 20.60
C TYR A 613 10.63 -9.28 20.27
N ILE A 614 10.30 -10.35 19.53
CA ILE A 614 8.90 -10.67 19.20
C ILE A 614 8.07 -11.12 20.42
N ASN A 615 8.71 -11.59 21.48
CA ASN A 615 8.04 -11.90 22.76
C ASN A 615 7.96 -10.67 23.68
N ASP A 616 9.03 -9.87 23.76
CA ASP A 616 9.10 -8.67 24.60
C ASP A 616 8.10 -7.58 24.15
N THR A 617 7.94 -7.42 22.84
CA THR A 617 7.03 -6.43 22.22
C THR A 617 5.56 -6.88 22.06
N ASP A 618 5.16 -7.95 22.75
CA ASP A 618 3.84 -8.61 22.64
C ASP A 618 3.40 -8.82 21.17
N ASP A 619 4.21 -9.60 20.43
CA ASP A 619 4.01 -9.90 19.02
C ASP A 619 4.10 -8.66 18.09
N PHE A 620 5.15 -7.85 18.29
CA PHE A 620 5.37 -6.57 17.61
C PHE A 620 4.15 -5.63 17.65
N LYS A 621 3.43 -5.60 18.77
CA LYS A 621 2.47 -4.53 19.11
C LYS A 621 3.19 -3.28 19.60
N GLU A 622 4.36 -3.44 20.22
CA GLU A 622 5.26 -2.34 20.56
C GLU A 622 6.47 -2.25 19.61
N SER A 623 7.10 -1.07 19.58
CA SER A 623 8.41 -0.86 18.95
C SER A 623 9.53 -1.60 19.70
N ILE A 624 10.58 -2.00 18.97
CA ILE A 624 11.86 -2.46 19.55
C ILE A 624 12.75 -1.30 20.03
N TYR A 625 12.39 -0.07 19.71
CA TYR A 625 13.06 1.15 20.15
C TYR A 625 12.33 1.74 21.36
N ASN A 626 13.07 2.32 22.29
CA ASN A 626 12.55 3.22 23.31
C ASN A 626 12.05 4.51 22.64
N GLU A 627 11.08 5.21 23.26
CA GLU A 627 10.70 6.54 22.77
C GLU A 627 11.86 7.52 22.96
N LYS A 628 12.50 7.97 21.85
CA LYS A 628 13.44 9.08 21.90
C LYS A 628 12.68 10.30 22.44
N ALA A 629 13.12 10.85 23.56
CA ALA A 629 12.49 12.03 24.14
C ALA A 629 12.55 13.18 23.12
N GLN A 630 11.38 13.58 22.59
CA GLN A 630 11.26 14.59 21.55
C GLN A 630 12.06 15.84 21.94
N VAL A 631 13.13 16.11 21.19
CA VAL A 631 13.99 17.29 21.40
C VAL A 631 13.17 18.49 21.00
N LYS A 632 12.54 19.12 21.99
CA LYS A 632 11.60 20.21 21.71
C LYS A 632 12.31 21.35 20.98
N LYS A 633 11.67 21.90 19.96
CA LYS A 633 12.16 23.01 19.15
C LYS A 633 11.23 24.22 19.26
N TYR A 634 11.77 25.40 18.99
CA TYR A 634 11.00 26.63 18.82
C TYR A 634 11.69 27.56 17.82
N THR A 635 10.92 28.44 17.17
CA THR A 635 11.42 29.39 16.16
C THR A 635 11.57 30.78 16.75
N VAL A 636 12.79 31.34 16.70
CA VAL A 636 13.07 32.75 17.01
C VAL A 636 13.03 33.57 15.73
N SER A 637 12.07 34.50 15.65
CA SER A 637 11.90 35.44 14.54
C SER A 637 12.33 36.85 14.95
N PHE A 638 12.81 37.65 14.00
CA PHE A 638 13.32 39.00 14.27
C PHE A 638 12.48 40.02 13.51
N ASP A 639 11.94 41.00 14.22
CA ASP A 639 11.20 42.12 13.65
C ASP A 639 11.97 43.42 13.92
N LYS A 640 12.03 44.29 12.90
CA LYS A 640 12.65 45.61 12.97
C LYS A 640 11.90 46.60 13.90
N ASN A 641 10.70 46.23 14.35
CA ASN A 641 9.78 46.93 15.27
C ASN A 641 9.21 48.26 14.74
N GLU A 642 9.91 48.92 13.83
CA GLU A 642 9.69 50.30 13.42
C GLU A 642 9.56 50.41 11.90
N THR A 643 8.55 51.13 11.43
CA THR A 643 8.20 51.16 10.00
C THR A 643 9.29 51.78 9.11
N ASP A 644 10.04 52.75 9.65
CA ASP A 644 11.14 53.49 9.02
C ASP A 644 12.52 52.81 9.13
N ALA A 645 12.62 51.70 9.88
CA ALA A 645 13.81 50.84 9.83
C ALA A 645 13.84 50.01 8.53
N THR A 646 15.02 49.57 8.11
CA THR A 646 15.28 48.82 6.86
C THR A 646 16.13 47.57 7.14
N GLY A 647 16.19 46.64 6.17
CA GLY A 647 16.89 45.36 6.30
C GLY A 647 15.94 44.18 6.49
N THR A 648 16.51 42.97 6.56
CA THR A 648 15.80 41.69 6.70
C THR A 648 16.67 40.71 7.50
N MET A 649 16.06 39.86 8.33
CA MET A 649 16.76 38.76 9.00
C MET A 649 15.98 37.45 8.79
N ALA A 650 16.71 36.34 8.68
CA ALA A 650 16.10 35.02 8.70
C ALA A 650 15.67 34.64 10.12
N ALA A 651 14.60 33.83 10.24
CA ALA A 651 14.27 33.17 11.50
C ALA A 651 15.32 32.10 11.83
N GLN A 652 15.48 31.80 13.12
CA GLN A 652 16.38 30.77 13.63
C GLN A 652 15.60 29.69 14.36
N GLU A 653 15.97 28.43 14.13
CA GLU A 653 15.49 27.29 14.92
C GLU A 653 16.36 27.12 16.19
N PHE A 654 15.71 26.92 17.33
CA PHE A 654 16.35 26.71 18.63
C PHE A 654 15.86 25.39 19.26
N GLU A 655 16.77 24.69 19.94
CA GLU A 655 16.49 23.48 20.71
C GLU A 655 16.32 23.81 22.19
N HIS A 656 15.37 23.15 22.85
CA HIS A 656 15.16 23.27 24.29
C HIS A 656 16.35 22.72 25.10
N GLY A 657 16.69 23.43 26.18
CA GLY A 657 17.79 23.08 27.09
C GLY A 657 19.18 23.47 26.59
N LYS A 658 19.33 23.89 25.33
CA LYS A 658 20.60 24.22 24.67
C LYS A 658 20.89 25.72 24.75
N GLU A 659 22.13 26.07 25.09
CA GLU A 659 22.60 27.46 24.96
C GLU A 659 22.96 27.75 23.50
N GLN A 660 22.30 28.75 22.92
CA GLN A 660 22.43 29.12 21.51
C GLN A 660 22.51 30.65 21.36
N VAL A 661 23.13 31.11 20.28
CA VAL A 661 23.43 32.54 20.07
C VAL A 661 22.44 33.16 19.08
N LEU A 662 21.85 34.29 19.45
CA LEU A 662 21.02 35.11 18.56
C LEU A 662 21.85 35.59 17.36
N SER A 663 21.24 35.58 16.17
CA SER A 663 21.86 36.15 14.98
C SER A 663 22.14 37.63 15.16
N LYS A 664 23.27 38.07 14.61
CA LYS A 664 23.66 39.48 14.62
C LYS A 664 22.60 40.32 13.91
N ASN A 665 22.22 41.45 14.50
CA ASN A 665 21.31 42.40 13.87
C ASN A 665 21.75 42.80 12.45
N GLN A 666 20.81 42.71 11.50
CA GLN A 666 20.96 43.19 10.11
C GLN A 666 19.93 44.28 9.74
N PHE A 667 19.17 44.78 10.72
CA PHE A 667 18.33 45.96 10.53
C PHE A 667 19.13 47.24 10.76
N GLU A 668 18.77 48.30 10.03
CA GLU A 668 19.31 49.65 10.16
C GLU A 668 18.17 50.65 10.32
N ARG A 669 18.37 51.76 11.04
CA ARG A 669 17.40 52.85 11.16
C ARG A 669 18.14 54.19 11.14
N ILE A 670 17.86 55.03 10.14
CA ILE A 670 18.63 56.25 9.88
C ILE A 670 18.49 57.24 11.06
N GLY A 671 19.61 57.56 11.71
CA GLY A 671 19.65 58.43 12.89
C GLY A 671 19.25 57.78 14.21
N TYR A 672 19.27 56.44 14.31
CA TYR A 672 19.09 55.71 15.56
C TYR A 672 20.18 54.64 15.73
N ASP A 673 20.77 54.57 16.92
CA ASP A 673 21.65 53.47 17.32
C ASP A 673 20.78 52.26 17.77
N PHE A 674 21.11 51.05 17.28
CA PHE A 674 20.49 49.81 17.77
C PHE A 674 20.99 49.48 19.18
N ILE A 675 20.08 49.24 20.12
CA ILE A 675 20.41 49.00 21.54
C ILE A 675 20.09 47.58 22.04
N GLY A 676 19.42 46.75 21.22
CA GLY A 676 19.10 45.37 21.56
C GLY A 676 17.74 44.91 21.05
N TRP A 677 17.36 43.70 21.44
CA TRP A 677 16.09 43.05 21.15
C TRP A 677 15.16 43.10 22.36
N LYS A 678 13.85 43.02 22.12
CA LYS A 678 12.84 42.90 23.18
C LYS A 678 11.76 41.90 22.79
N ASP A 679 11.33 41.03 23.70
CA ASP A 679 10.21 40.11 23.44
C ASP A 679 8.84 40.76 23.75
N ILE A 680 7.76 40.02 23.47
CA ILE A 680 6.38 40.45 23.74
C ILE A 680 6.07 40.60 25.26
N ASN A 681 6.84 39.94 26.13
CA ASN A 681 6.68 39.99 27.59
C ASN A 681 7.42 41.16 28.23
N GLY A 682 8.37 41.78 27.51
CA GLY A 682 9.18 42.92 27.95
C GLY A 682 10.62 42.58 28.35
N ASN A 683 11.06 41.33 28.19
CA ASN A 683 12.45 40.92 28.37
C ASN A 683 13.34 41.58 27.31
N ILE A 684 14.58 41.94 27.66
CA ILE A 684 15.53 42.64 26.79
C ILE A 684 16.78 41.77 26.62
N TYR A 685 17.29 41.69 25.38
CA TYR A 685 18.49 40.93 25.02
C TYR A 685 19.45 41.81 24.22
N THR A 686 20.77 41.65 24.39
CA THR A 686 21.76 42.39 23.58
C THR A 686 21.91 41.80 22.18
N ASP A 687 22.56 42.53 21.27
CA ASP A 687 23.00 41.92 20.00
C ASP A 687 23.88 40.70 20.27
N GLN A 688 23.70 39.66 19.45
CA GLN A 688 24.41 38.37 19.56
C GLN A 688 24.41 37.73 20.96
N GLN A 689 23.38 37.97 21.79
CA GLN A 689 23.30 37.35 23.12
C GLN A 689 23.15 35.82 23.03
N MET A 690 23.81 35.12 23.95
CA MET A 690 23.59 33.69 24.22
C MET A 690 22.36 33.52 25.10
N VAL A 691 21.42 32.66 24.67
CA VAL A 691 20.11 32.43 25.28
C VAL A 691 19.79 30.94 25.32
N ASN A 692 18.85 30.55 26.18
CA ASN A 692 18.37 29.18 26.36
C ASN A 692 16.89 29.23 26.76
N ASN A 693 16.05 28.34 26.23
CA ASN A 693 14.59 28.28 26.49
C ASN A 693 13.85 29.64 26.45
N LEU A 694 13.93 30.39 25.34
CA LEU A 694 13.16 31.64 25.20
C LEU A 694 11.64 31.42 25.15
N LEU A 695 11.21 30.22 24.76
CA LEU A 695 9.82 29.78 24.77
C LEU A 695 9.70 28.48 25.59
N ALA A 696 8.48 28.09 25.99
CA ALA A 696 8.20 26.89 26.78
C ALA A 696 7.49 25.77 25.98
N GLU A 697 6.99 26.10 24.79
CA GLU A 697 6.10 25.28 23.96
C GLU A 697 6.86 24.68 22.78
N ASN A 698 6.52 23.44 22.41
CA ASN A 698 7.12 22.81 21.23
C ASN A 698 6.55 23.41 19.95
N ASP A 699 7.38 23.54 18.93
CA ASP A 699 7.07 24.08 17.59
C ASP A 699 6.53 25.52 17.61
N GLY A 700 6.56 26.18 18.77
CA GLY A 700 6.09 27.54 18.96
C GLY A 700 7.04 28.59 18.38
N GLN A 701 6.52 29.79 18.15
CA GLN A 701 7.26 30.91 17.57
C GLN A 701 7.32 32.09 18.56
N ILE A 702 8.51 32.64 18.76
CA ILE A 702 8.73 33.90 19.50
C ILE A 702 9.31 34.95 18.56
N THR A 703 8.78 36.19 18.64
CA THR A 703 9.32 37.33 17.86
C THR A 703 10.06 38.29 18.78
N LEU A 704 11.28 38.65 18.36
CA LEU A 704 12.15 39.62 19.01
C LEU A 704 12.15 40.93 18.23
N PHE A 705 11.73 42.00 18.89
CA PHE A 705 11.51 43.33 18.30
C PHE A 705 12.72 44.24 18.55
N ALA A 706 13.31 44.78 17.49
CA ALA A 706 14.47 45.67 17.56
C ALA A 706 14.17 46.95 18.37
N GLN A 707 15.08 47.32 19.26
CA GLN A 707 15.01 48.52 20.09
C GLN A 707 16.05 49.54 19.63
N TRP A 708 15.62 50.81 19.55
CA TRP A 708 16.34 51.89 18.89
C TRP A 708 16.46 53.11 19.82
N LYS A 709 17.64 53.75 19.87
CA LYS A 709 17.86 55.02 20.57
C LYS A 709 18.19 56.12 19.55
N PRO A 710 17.54 57.30 19.58
CA PRO A 710 17.93 58.43 18.73
C PRO A 710 19.40 58.81 18.96
N ILE A 711 20.12 59.15 17.89
CA ILE A 711 21.50 59.62 18.00
C ILE A 711 21.61 61.04 18.59
N GLU A 712 22.75 61.31 19.21
CA GLU A 712 23.12 62.64 19.73
C GLU A 712 24.18 63.28 18.81
N TYR A 713 24.05 64.59 18.54
CA TYR A 713 24.97 65.34 17.68
C TYR A 713 25.13 66.80 18.15
N GLN A 714 25.97 67.59 17.49
CA GLN A 714 26.20 69.00 17.83
C GLN A 714 26.18 69.93 16.61
N VAL A 715 25.79 71.18 16.83
CA VAL A 715 25.94 72.30 15.90
C VAL A 715 26.97 73.29 16.47
N LYS A 716 27.84 73.81 15.61
CA LYS A 716 28.93 74.73 15.98
C LYS A 716 28.91 75.95 15.05
N PHE A 717 28.90 77.15 15.63
CA PHE A 717 28.72 78.40 14.89
C PHE A 717 30.04 79.14 14.63
N HIS A 718 30.21 79.66 13.42
CA HIS A 718 31.43 80.33 12.95
C HIS A 718 31.13 81.73 12.38
N LYS A 719 31.88 82.73 12.84
CA LYS A 719 31.79 84.13 12.38
C LYS A 719 32.15 84.37 10.91
N ASN A 720 32.79 83.37 10.29
CA ASN A 720 33.06 83.22 8.85
C ASN A 720 33.67 84.43 8.07
N HIS A 721 34.14 85.46 8.76
CA HIS A 721 34.84 86.58 8.15
C HIS A 721 35.92 87.07 9.12
N SER A 722 37.10 87.44 8.61
CA SER A 722 38.24 87.85 9.46
C SER A 722 37.87 89.02 10.38
N ASN A 723 37.18 90.01 9.80
CA ASN A 723 36.82 91.27 10.46
C ASN A 723 35.50 91.20 11.24
N ALA A 724 34.79 90.05 11.25
CA ALA A 724 33.61 89.89 12.10
C ALA A 724 34.01 89.72 13.57
N VAL A 725 33.16 90.10 14.51
CA VAL A 725 33.40 89.99 15.97
C VAL A 725 32.21 89.34 16.68
N GLY A 726 32.48 88.67 17.81
CA GLY A 726 31.53 87.86 18.58
C GLY A 726 32.04 86.44 18.85
N THR A 727 31.32 85.67 19.67
CA THR A 727 31.60 84.27 20.06
C THR A 727 30.29 83.54 20.32
N MET A 728 30.22 82.23 20.05
CA MET A 728 29.02 81.41 20.32
C MET A 728 29.43 80.00 20.78
N GLU A 729 28.61 79.40 21.65
CA GLU A 729 28.82 78.04 22.17
C GLU A 729 28.26 76.95 21.24
N ASN A 730 28.79 75.73 21.38
CA ASN A 730 28.27 74.55 20.69
C ASN A 730 26.86 74.19 21.22
N GLN A 731 25.91 73.96 20.31
CA GLN A 731 24.56 73.53 20.62
C GLN A 731 24.44 72.01 20.50
N LYS A 732 23.99 71.34 21.57
CA LYS A 732 23.72 69.89 21.58
C LYS A 732 22.33 69.58 21.03
N MET A 733 22.21 68.46 20.32
CA MET A 733 21.03 68.07 19.55
C MET A 733 20.77 66.57 19.67
N VAL A 734 19.50 66.16 19.63
CA VAL A 734 19.04 64.77 19.46
C VAL A 734 18.32 64.67 18.11
N TYR A 735 18.53 63.57 17.38
CA TYR A 735 18.12 63.41 15.97
C TYR A 735 16.68 63.85 15.64
N ASP A 736 15.72 63.28 16.35
CA ASP A 736 14.28 63.43 16.10
C ASP A 736 13.62 64.59 16.87
N GLN A 737 14.39 65.31 17.67
CA GLN A 737 13.92 66.51 18.37
C GLN A 737 14.12 67.76 17.50
N SER A 738 13.24 68.74 17.70
CA SER A 738 13.34 70.05 17.06
C SER A 738 13.91 71.07 18.04
N TYR A 739 14.93 71.81 17.64
CA TYR A 739 15.53 72.88 18.43
C TYR A 739 15.56 74.17 17.62
N GLN A 740 15.39 75.30 18.30
CA GLN A 740 15.70 76.59 17.72
C GLN A 740 17.23 76.78 17.70
N LEU A 741 17.82 77.15 16.56
CA LEU A 741 19.25 77.50 16.50
C LEU A 741 19.55 78.65 17.45
N ASN A 742 20.70 78.62 18.13
CA ASN A 742 21.19 79.74 18.91
C ASN A 742 21.28 81.01 18.04
N LYS A 743 20.79 82.13 18.59
CA LYS A 743 20.81 83.45 17.94
C LYS A 743 22.23 83.87 17.55
N ASN A 744 22.40 84.43 16.37
CA ASN A 744 23.67 84.98 15.91
C ASN A 744 24.14 86.16 16.79
N GLU A 745 25.24 85.96 17.51
CA GLU A 745 25.94 87.03 18.25
C GLU A 745 27.11 87.65 17.45
N PHE A 746 27.34 87.22 16.19
CA PHE A 746 28.38 87.81 15.35
C PHE A 746 27.92 89.09 14.65
N THR A 747 28.83 90.05 14.45
CA THR A 747 28.57 91.30 13.72
C THR A 747 29.69 91.61 12.71
N LEU A 748 29.31 92.24 11.59
CA LEU A 748 30.23 92.72 10.54
C LEU A 748 29.68 94.03 9.93
N ASP A 749 30.51 95.07 9.88
CA ASP A 749 30.10 96.40 9.43
C ASP A 749 30.04 96.54 7.89
N GLY A 750 29.13 97.38 7.39
CA GLY A 750 28.89 97.64 5.96
C GLY A 750 28.19 96.50 5.18
N TYR A 751 27.97 95.36 5.83
CA TYR A 751 27.31 94.16 5.28
C TYR A 751 26.07 93.82 6.11
N GLU A 752 25.25 92.90 5.63
CA GLU A 752 24.02 92.44 6.30
C GLU A 752 24.09 90.93 6.52
N PHE A 753 23.82 90.45 7.74
CA PHE A 753 23.72 89.01 8.01
C PHE A 753 22.51 88.43 7.30
N LYS A 754 22.69 87.34 6.55
CA LYS A 754 21.60 86.67 5.81
C LYS A 754 21.24 85.29 6.35
N GLY A 755 22.08 84.72 7.20
CA GLY A 755 21.90 83.40 7.79
C GLY A 755 23.16 82.54 7.76
N TRP A 756 22.99 81.26 8.06
CA TRP A 756 24.03 80.25 8.22
C TRP A 756 24.14 79.36 6.98
N ALA A 757 25.36 79.18 6.47
CA ALA A 757 25.74 78.17 5.49
C ALA A 757 26.38 76.95 6.16
N THR A 758 26.34 75.79 5.51
CA THR A 758 27.03 74.55 5.95
C THR A 758 28.50 74.48 5.52
N SER A 759 29.05 75.55 4.94
CA SER A 759 30.47 75.67 4.60
C SER A 759 30.89 77.15 4.48
N PRO A 760 32.19 77.49 4.60
CA PRO A 760 32.64 78.89 4.61
C PRO A 760 32.23 79.74 3.40
N ASN A 761 32.12 79.12 2.22
CA ASN A 761 31.75 79.77 0.97
C ASN A 761 30.36 79.33 0.45
N GLY A 762 29.55 78.71 1.31
CA GLY A 762 28.22 78.23 0.95
C GLY A 762 27.18 79.36 0.84
N GLN A 763 26.04 79.06 0.21
CA GLN A 763 24.85 79.91 0.31
C GLN A 763 24.18 79.71 1.68
N VAL A 764 23.31 80.65 2.08
CA VAL A 764 22.49 80.50 3.29
C VAL A 764 21.60 79.27 3.17
N VAL A 765 21.70 78.38 4.16
CA VAL A 765 20.87 77.18 4.32
C VAL A 765 19.83 77.40 5.44
N TYR A 766 20.22 78.08 6.52
CA TYR A 766 19.34 78.36 7.68
C TYR A 766 19.34 79.85 8.03
N LYS A 767 18.22 80.38 8.49
CA LYS A 767 18.09 81.76 8.99
C LYS A 767 18.60 81.87 10.43
N ASP A 768 18.65 83.11 10.94
CA ASP A 768 18.84 83.33 12.37
C ASP A 768 17.66 82.74 13.16
N GLU A 769 17.95 82.16 14.33
CA GLU A 769 16.95 81.58 15.25
C GLU A 769 15.94 80.61 14.57
N GLU A 770 16.32 79.92 13.48
CA GLU A 770 15.44 78.99 12.77
C GLU A 770 15.29 77.66 13.53
N ILE A 771 14.09 77.06 13.48
CA ILE A 771 13.82 75.76 14.10
C ILE A 771 14.25 74.65 13.17
N VAL A 772 15.14 73.79 13.66
CA VAL A 772 15.82 72.72 12.90
C VAL A 772 15.69 71.37 13.60
N THR A 773 15.74 70.29 12.82
CA THR A 773 15.71 68.89 13.27
C THR A 773 16.42 68.00 12.25
N LYS A 774 16.82 66.78 12.63
CA LYS A 774 17.43 65.76 11.73
C LYS A 774 18.59 66.26 10.84
N LEU A 775 19.44 67.15 11.37
CA LEU A 775 20.49 67.80 10.56
C LEU A 775 21.67 66.88 10.18
N THR A 776 21.79 65.71 10.80
CA THR A 776 22.78 64.68 10.47
C THR A 776 22.25 63.31 10.88
N ASP A 777 22.60 62.29 10.11
CA ASP A 777 22.31 60.88 10.34
C ASP A 777 23.42 60.15 11.14
N LYS A 778 24.51 60.86 11.47
CA LYS A 778 25.72 60.28 12.07
C LYS A 778 25.87 60.61 13.56
N SER A 779 25.89 59.56 14.38
CA SER A 779 26.06 59.66 15.83
C SER A 779 27.36 60.40 16.21
N ASN A 780 27.27 61.32 17.17
CA ASN A 780 28.35 62.19 17.65
C ASN A 780 28.95 63.17 16.61
N HIS A 781 28.32 63.37 15.46
CA HIS A 781 28.80 64.31 14.43
C HIS A 781 28.69 65.78 14.88
N ILE A 782 29.60 66.63 14.38
CA ILE A 782 29.58 68.08 14.59
C ILE A 782 29.28 68.75 13.25
N ILE A 783 28.26 69.62 13.23
CA ILE A 783 27.81 70.37 12.06
C ILE A 783 28.31 71.80 12.21
N ASP A 784 29.28 72.17 11.37
CA ASP A 784 29.80 73.53 11.33
C ASP A 784 28.87 74.45 10.49
N LEU A 785 28.34 75.50 11.13
CA LEU A 785 27.51 76.54 10.53
C LEU A 785 28.27 77.86 10.44
N TYR A 786 28.27 78.47 9.26
CA TYR A 786 29.10 79.61 8.89
C TYR A 786 28.23 80.81 8.53
N SER A 787 28.44 81.95 9.17
CA SER A 787 27.63 83.16 8.91
C SER A 787 27.88 83.74 7.51
N ILE A 788 26.81 84.09 6.81
CA ILE A 788 26.86 84.69 5.46
C ILE A 788 26.47 86.16 5.50
N TRP A 789 27.25 86.96 4.78
CA TRP A 789 27.25 88.42 4.83
C TRP A 789 27.08 89.00 3.42
N GLU A 790 26.00 89.74 3.16
CA GLU A 790 25.70 90.31 1.84
C GLU A 790 25.98 91.82 1.77
N LYS A 791 26.32 92.29 0.56
CA LYS A 791 26.56 93.70 0.21
C LYS A 791 25.50 94.17 -0.80
N LYS A 792 25.03 95.42 -0.67
CA LYS A 792 23.80 95.91 -1.32
C LYS A 792 23.99 96.19 -2.85
N PRO A 793 22.98 95.98 -3.74
CA PRO A 793 23.22 95.40 -5.10
C PRO A 793 22.55 96.12 -6.32
N THR A 794 22.82 95.68 -7.58
CA THR A 794 22.02 95.88 -8.86
C THR A 794 22.58 95.01 -10.09
N PRO A 795 21.99 94.89 -11.33
CA PRO A 795 21.63 93.63 -12.09
C PRO A 795 22.53 93.26 -13.34
N GLN A 796 22.35 92.31 -14.33
CA GLN A 796 21.69 90.99 -14.67
C GLN A 796 22.13 90.62 -16.17
N PRO A 797 21.48 89.83 -17.11
CA PRO A 797 20.48 88.72 -17.11
C PRO A 797 20.86 87.32 -17.79
N PRO A 798 20.57 86.89 -19.08
CA PRO A 798 20.14 85.49 -19.41
C PRO A 798 20.79 84.73 -20.65
N ALA A 799 20.29 83.51 -21.00
CA ALA A 799 20.62 82.68 -22.22
C ALA A 799 19.45 81.72 -22.68
N VAL A 800 19.69 80.65 -23.50
CA VAL A 800 18.69 79.93 -24.38
C VAL A 800 18.43 78.42 -24.03
N ASN A 801 17.28 77.86 -24.47
CA ASN A 801 16.61 76.58 -24.05
C ASN A 801 16.76 75.32 -24.99
N LYS A 802 16.43 74.10 -24.51
CA LYS A 802 16.26 72.82 -25.26
C LYS A 802 15.00 72.01 -24.85
N ALA A 803 15.06 70.66 -24.75
CA ALA A 803 13.91 69.74 -24.72
C ALA A 803 14.15 68.42 -23.92
N PRO A 804 13.11 67.75 -23.37
CA PRO A 804 13.26 66.75 -22.29
C PRO A 804 13.55 65.31 -22.73
N VAL A 805 14.04 64.49 -21.79
CA VAL A 805 14.33 63.05 -21.94
C VAL A 805 13.58 62.20 -20.91
N ILE A 806 12.99 61.07 -21.31
CA ILE A 806 12.21 60.16 -20.44
C ILE A 806 12.96 58.85 -20.13
N VAL A 807 13.02 58.46 -18.86
CA VAL A 807 13.56 57.19 -18.38
C VAL A 807 12.43 56.33 -17.77
N ALA A 808 12.24 55.15 -18.34
CA ALA A 808 11.26 54.13 -17.95
C ALA A 808 11.80 52.76 -18.39
N THR A 809 11.40 51.68 -17.70
CA THR A 809 11.82 50.30 -17.99
C THR A 809 10.68 49.29 -17.82
N ASP A 810 10.75 48.20 -18.59
CA ASP A 810 9.81 47.08 -18.53
C ASP A 810 9.72 46.44 -17.12
N LYS A 811 8.57 45.87 -16.80
CA LYS A 811 8.27 45.28 -15.47
C LYS A 811 7.72 43.86 -15.59
N VAL A 812 7.96 43.03 -14.57
CA VAL A 812 7.39 41.68 -14.43
C VAL A 812 6.71 41.57 -13.07
N LEU A 813 5.54 40.94 -13.05
CA LEU A 813 4.61 40.87 -11.92
C LEU A 813 4.00 39.46 -11.81
N THR A 814 3.36 39.17 -10.69
CA THR A 814 2.54 37.98 -10.45
C THR A 814 1.05 38.36 -10.40
N VAL A 815 0.15 37.41 -10.66
CA VAL A 815 -1.30 37.62 -10.57
C VAL A 815 -1.68 38.04 -9.15
N GLY A 816 -2.34 39.20 -9.05
CA GLY A 816 -2.73 39.84 -7.79
C GLY A 816 -1.75 40.89 -7.28
N ASP A 817 -0.55 41.00 -7.85
CA ASP A 817 0.40 42.06 -7.46
C ASP A 817 -0.12 43.44 -7.86
N SER A 818 0.22 44.46 -7.06
CA SER A 818 -0.16 45.86 -7.35
C SER A 818 0.80 46.50 -8.34
N PHE A 819 0.28 47.01 -9.46
CA PHE A 819 1.05 47.79 -10.43
C PHE A 819 0.73 49.29 -10.33
N ASP A 820 1.78 50.11 -10.25
CA ASP A 820 1.71 51.56 -10.38
C ASP A 820 2.54 51.98 -11.62
N PRO A 821 1.93 52.56 -12.67
CA PRO A 821 2.63 52.97 -13.88
C PRO A 821 3.53 54.19 -13.67
N LEU A 822 3.43 54.94 -12.58
CA LEU A 822 4.28 56.10 -12.31
C LEU A 822 5.57 55.73 -11.56
N LYS A 823 5.61 54.53 -10.97
CA LYS A 823 6.71 54.09 -10.11
C LYS A 823 7.98 53.81 -10.91
N ASP A 824 9.08 54.42 -10.46
CA ASP A 824 10.41 54.38 -11.07
C ASP A 824 10.50 54.99 -12.48
N VAL A 825 9.56 55.89 -12.86
CA VAL A 825 9.56 56.62 -14.14
C VAL A 825 9.91 58.09 -13.91
N THR A 826 10.91 58.61 -14.63
CA THR A 826 11.36 60.01 -14.53
C THR A 826 11.49 60.67 -15.90
N ALA A 827 11.45 62.01 -15.92
CA ALA A 827 11.95 62.79 -17.03
C ALA A 827 12.71 64.01 -16.52
N ASP A 828 13.71 64.43 -17.30
CA ASP A 828 14.54 65.59 -17.00
C ASP A 828 14.74 66.41 -18.29
N ASP A 829 14.68 67.73 -18.14
CA ASP A 829 15.08 68.70 -19.16
C ASP A 829 16.38 69.43 -18.75
N THR A 830 17.14 69.92 -19.73
CA THR A 830 18.46 70.53 -19.48
C THR A 830 18.37 71.95 -18.90
N GLU A 831 17.30 72.68 -19.17
CA GLU A 831 17.13 74.08 -18.77
C GLU A 831 15.92 74.28 -17.82
N ASP A 832 14.87 73.47 -17.98
CA ASP A 832 13.71 73.42 -17.07
C ASP A 832 13.90 72.49 -15.85
N GLY A 833 14.91 71.62 -15.88
CA GLY A 833 15.22 70.66 -14.82
C GLY A 833 14.30 69.44 -14.76
N GLN A 834 14.21 68.80 -13.60
CA GLN A 834 13.47 67.55 -13.44
C GLN A 834 11.96 67.72 -13.58
N ILE A 835 11.38 67.04 -14.56
CA ILE A 835 9.94 67.05 -14.82
C ILE A 835 9.28 65.89 -14.07
N ILE A 836 8.59 66.24 -12.98
CA ILE A 836 7.88 65.27 -12.14
C ILE A 836 6.74 64.62 -12.94
N ILE A 837 6.93 63.34 -13.27
CA ILE A 837 5.95 62.50 -13.97
C ILE A 837 4.69 62.34 -13.12
N LYS A 838 3.53 62.39 -13.78
CA LYS A 838 2.19 62.28 -13.19
C LYS A 838 1.25 61.54 -14.15
N SER A 839 0.06 61.17 -13.69
CA SER A 839 -0.90 60.38 -14.47
C SER A 839 -1.31 61.01 -15.79
N GLU A 840 -1.36 62.34 -15.92
CA GLU A 840 -1.63 63.03 -17.19
C GLU A 840 -0.54 62.84 -18.26
N HIS A 841 0.64 62.36 -17.88
CA HIS A 841 1.74 62.02 -18.78
C HIS A 841 1.70 60.57 -19.27
N VAL A 842 0.79 59.73 -18.73
CA VAL A 842 0.62 58.32 -19.13
C VAL A 842 -0.47 58.22 -20.19
N ILE A 843 -0.08 58.37 -21.46
CA ILE A 843 -1.03 58.47 -22.59
C ILE A 843 -1.65 57.13 -23.01
N LYS A 844 -1.10 55.99 -22.55
CA LYS A 844 -1.72 54.65 -22.66
C LYS A 844 -1.30 53.77 -21.47
N ASN A 845 -2.23 53.02 -20.89
CA ASN A 845 -1.95 51.94 -19.93
C ASN A 845 -3.06 50.88 -20.01
N GLU A 846 -2.73 49.65 -20.35
CA GLU A 846 -3.68 48.53 -20.48
C GLU A 846 -3.39 47.36 -19.51
N VAL A 847 -2.53 47.57 -18.50
CA VAL A 847 -2.04 46.51 -17.61
C VAL A 847 -3.13 45.97 -16.67
N ASN A 848 -3.50 44.70 -16.84
CA ASN A 848 -4.42 44.00 -15.93
C ASN A 848 -3.68 42.95 -15.08
N THR A 849 -3.32 43.31 -13.85
CA THR A 849 -2.59 42.39 -12.94
C THR A 849 -3.40 41.21 -12.40
N LYS A 850 -4.68 41.07 -12.80
CA LYS A 850 -5.53 39.91 -12.46
C LYS A 850 -5.56 38.84 -13.54
N VAL A 851 -4.97 39.10 -14.72
CA VAL A 851 -4.99 38.18 -15.86
C VAL A 851 -3.58 38.00 -16.41
N PRO A 852 -3.02 36.77 -16.43
CA PRO A 852 -1.70 36.51 -17.02
C PRO A 852 -1.62 37.01 -18.47
N GLY A 853 -0.54 37.71 -18.81
CA GLY A 853 -0.43 38.34 -20.13
C GLY A 853 0.73 39.32 -20.26
N LYS A 854 0.85 39.94 -21.43
CA LYS A 854 1.74 41.07 -21.71
C LYS A 854 0.92 42.29 -22.12
N TYR A 855 1.28 43.44 -21.58
CA TYR A 855 0.52 44.69 -21.69
C TYR A 855 1.46 45.87 -21.94
N GLU A 856 0.97 46.92 -22.59
CA GLU A 856 1.74 48.13 -22.93
C GLU A 856 1.41 49.31 -22.02
N VAL A 857 2.42 50.14 -21.74
CA VAL A 857 2.28 51.47 -21.12
C VAL A 857 3.09 52.50 -21.91
N ILE A 858 2.53 53.66 -22.20
CA ILE A 858 3.15 54.74 -23.01
C ILE A 858 3.09 56.06 -22.26
N TYR A 859 4.21 56.79 -22.27
CA TYR A 859 4.43 58.06 -21.58
C TYR A 859 4.76 59.19 -22.57
N ARG A 860 4.36 60.42 -22.24
CA ARG A 860 4.64 61.65 -23.01
C ARG A 860 4.93 62.83 -22.08
N VAL A 861 5.99 63.58 -22.36
CA VAL A 861 6.42 64.74 -21.56
C VAL A 861 6.86 65.90 -22.47
N ALA A 862 6.64 67.14 -22.05
CA ALA A 862 7.06 68.36 -22.76
C ALA A 862 7.69 69.38 -21.81
N ASP A 863 8.60 70.22 -22.32
CA ASP A 863 9.13 71.41 -21.62
C ASP A 863 8.14 72.60 -21.67
N LYS A 864 8.49 73.71 -21.00
CA LYS A 864 7.64 74.92 -20.92
C LYS A 864 7.59 75.75 -22.22
N GLU A 865 8.55 75.61 -23.14
CA GLU A 865 8.56 76.27 -24.46
C GLU A 865 7.85 75.40 -25.53
N GLY A 866 7.66 74.11 -25.26
CA GLY A 866 6.72 73.21 -25.94
C GLY A 866 7.32 72.05 -26.74
N LEU A 867 8.64 71.76 -26.67
CA LEU A 867 9.18 70.54 -27.28
C LEU A 867 8.90 69.33 -26.38
N ALA A 868 8.82 68.14 -26.98
CA ALA A 868 8.24 66.97 -26.32
C ALA A 868 8.84 65.62 -26.78
N THR A 869 8.83 64.66 -25.87
CA THR A 869 9.37 63.30 -26.02
C THR A 869 8.34 62.25 -25.58
N GLU A 870 8.38 61.05 -26.18
CA GLU A 870 7.47 59.93 -25.91
C GLU A 870 8.26 58.62 -25.70
N LYS A 871 7.71 57.68 -24.91
CA LYS A 871 8.37 56.39 -24.60
C LYS A 871 7.37 55.30 -24.19
N THR A 872 7.63 54.06 -24.62
CA THR A 872 6.80 52.87 -24.34
C THR A 872 7.57 51.85 -23.49
N ILE A 873 6.87 51.10 -22.63
CA ILE A 873 7.37 49.91 -21.91
C ILE A 873 6.37 48.74 -21.97
N ILE A 874 6.86 47.53 -21.72
CA ILE A 874 6.08 46.30 -21.59
C ILE A 874 5.96 45.88 -20.11
N VAL A 875 4.79 45.39 -19.72
CA VAL A 875 4.56 44.76 -18.40
C VAL A 875 4.06 43.33 -18.60
N VAL A 876 4.67 42.37 -17.90
CA VAL A 876 4.33 40.94 -17.96
C VAL A 876 3.74 40.47 -16.63
N VAL A 877 2.64 39.73 -16.67
CA VAL A 877 1.96 39.19 -15.47
C VAL A 877 1.96 37.65 -15.53
N ASN A 878 2.53 37.01 -14.50
CA ASN A 878 2.70 35.55 -14.37
C ASN A 878 1.72 34.96 -13.33
N PRO A 879 1.29 33.69 -13.44
CA PRO A 879 0.45 33.04 -12.42
C PRO A 879 1.21 32.77 -11.10
N LYS A 880 0.46 32.55 -10.01
CA LYS A 880 0.96 32.30 -8.65
C LYS A 880 0.64 30.86 -8.22
N ILE A 881 1.52 30.22 -7.42
CA ILE A 881 1.37 28.86 -6.88
C ILE A 881 1.79 28.85 -5.41
N THR A 882 1.02 28.19 -4.54
CA THR A 882 1.28 28.04 -3.10
C THR A 882 0.59 26.78 -2.56
N GLY A 883 1.31 25.96 -1.77
CA GLY A 883 0.76 24.79 -1.08
C GLY A 883 0.57 23.55 -1.95
N ILE A 884 0.76 22.36 -1.35
CA ILE A 884 0.11 21.14 -1.83
C ILE A 884 -1.16 21.03 -0.99
N ASN A 885 -2.28 21.42 -1.59
CA ASN A 885 -3.61 21.20 -1.04
C ASN A 885 -3.97 19.72 -1.27
N HIS A 886 -4.50 19.03 -0.26
CA HIS A 886 -4.98 17.67 -0.43
C HIS A 886 -6.26 17.65 -1.28
N VAL A 887 -6.68 16.46 -1.75
CA VAL A 887 -7.90 16.34 -2.56
C VAL A 887 -9.03 15.72 -1.73
N PRO A 888 -10.22 16.34 -1.68
CA PRO A 888 -11.28 15.91 -0.76
C PRO A 888 -11.80 14.52 -1.11
N VAL A 889 -11.90 13.62 -0.13
CA VAL A 889 -12.31 12.22 -0.31
C VAL A 889 -13.84 12.10 -0.34
N ILE A 890 -14.38 11.50 -1.41
CA ILE A 890 -15.83 11.26 -1.55
C ILE A 890 -16.19 9.82 -1.17
N ASN A 891 -16.99 9.67 -0.13
CA ASN A 891 -17.54 8.39 0.34
C ASN A 891 -18.96 8.21 -0.20
N ALA A 892 -19.03 7.63 -1.41
CA ALA A 892 -20.24 7.13 -2.08
C ALA A 892 -20.07 5.63 -2.38
N ILE A 893 -21.18 4.89 -2.44
CA ILE A 893 -21.26 3.47 -2.81
C ILE A 893 -22.30 3.23 -3.90
N ASP A 894 -22.10 2.18 -4.69
CA ASP A 894 -23.05 1.74 -5.73
C ASP A 894 -24.39 1.28 -5.12
N LYS A 895 -25.49 1.58 -5.81
CA LYS A 895 -26.86 1.28 -5.35
C LYS A 895 -27.58 0.33 -6.31
N VAL A 896 -28.48 -0.48 -5.75
CA VAL A 896 -29.37 -1.38 -6.51
C VAL A 896 -30.82 -1.07 -6.16
N LEU A 897 -31.64 -0.89 -7.18
CA LEU A 897 -33.05 -0.51 -7.11
C LEU A 897 -33.91 -1.47 -7.95
N THR A 898 -35.22 -1.39 -7.79
CA THR A 898 -36.23 -2.03 -8.64
C THR A 898 -36.96 -0.96 -9.47
N VAL A 899 -37.48 -1.32 -10.65
CA VAL A 899 -38.33 -0.42 -11.44
C VAL A 899 -39.50 0.11 -10.60
N GLY A 900 -39.57 1.44 -10.47
CA GLY A 900 -40.54 2.19 -9.69
C GLY A 900 -40.08 2.66 -8.31
N ASP A 901 -38.88 2.29 -7.85
CA ASP A 901 -38.34 2.74 -6.56
C ASP A 901 -37.99 4.25 -6.57
N LYS A 902 -38.07 4.87 -5.40
CA LYS A 902 -37.58 6.25 -5.20
C LYS A 902 -36.06 6.25 -5.03
N PHE A 903 -35.40 7.18 -5.71
CA PHE A 903 -33.97 7.37 -5.62
C PHE A 903 -33.63 8.79 -5.13
N ASP A 904 -32.88 8.86 -4.03
CA ASP A 904 -32.18 10.06 -3.60
C ASP A 904 -30.68 9.88 -3.90
N PRO A 905 -30.04 10.77 -4.70
CA PRO A 905 -28.64 10.66 -5.03
C PRO A 905 -27.66 11.10 -3.93
N LEU A 906 -28.10 11.85 -2.90
CA LEU A 906 -27.24 12.30 -1.79
C LEU A 906 -27.37 11.41 -0.54
N ASP A 907 -28.46 10.66 -0.43
CA ASP A 907 -28.66 9.65 0.62
C ASP A 907 -27.44 8.73 0.78
N GLY A 908 -26.86 8.69 1.99
CA GLY A 908 -25.69 7.88 2.31
C GLY A 908 -24.35 8.33 1.71
N VAL A 909 -24.28 9.52 1.10
CA VAL A 909 -23.02 10.06 0.54
C VAL A 909 -22.42 11.09 1.50
N THR A 910 -21.13 10.97 1.80
CA THR A 910 -20.37 11.96 2.57
C THR A 910 -19.09 12.38 1.84
N ALA A 911 -18.49 13.49 2.25
CA ALA A 911 -17.17 13.90 1.81
C ALA A 911 -16.37 14.48 2.98
N PHE A 912 -15.07 14.20 3.00
CA PHE A 912 -14.14 14.63 4.03
C PHE A 912 -12.85 15.13 3.40
N ASP A 913 -12.22 16.11 4.01
CA ASP A 913 -10.99 16.75 3.58
C ASP A 913 -10.05 16.96 4.79
N GLU A 914 -8.74 16.93 4.61
CA GLU A 914 -7.81 16.95 5.76
C GLU A 914 -7.75 18.35 6.41
N GLU A 915 -7.69 19.39 5.58
CA GLU A 915 -7.76 20.78 5.96
C GLU A 915 -9.19 21.21 6.31
N ASP A 916 -10.17 20.87 5.46
CA ASP A 916 -11.56 21.37 5.55
C ASP A 916 -12.52 20.54 6.39
N LYS A 917 -12.17 19.28 6.72
CA LYS A 917 -12.96 18.30 7.49
C LYS A 917 -14.25 17.88 6.77
N ASP A 918 -15.35 17.64 7.49
CA ASP A 918 -16.60 17.16 6.89
C ASP A 918 -17.22 18.20 5.93
N ILE A 919 -17.14 17.93 4.63
CA ILE A 919 -17.73 18.80 3.60
C ILE A 919 -19.22 18.43 3.43
N THR A 920 -20.09 19.37 3.79
CA THR A 920 -21.55 19.23 3.64
C THR A 920 -21.94 19.22 2.17
N LEU A 921 -22.44 18.09 1.68
CA LEU A 921 -22.86 17.92 0.28
C LEU A 921 -24.25 18.50 0.02
N THR A 922 -24.43 19.01 -1.21
CA THR A 922 -25.67 19.60 -1.70
C THR A 922 -25.97 19.14 -3.13
N GLN A 923 -27.14 19.47 -3.66
CA GLN A 923 -27.50 19.12 -5.05
C GLN A 923 -26.51 19.71 -6.09
N ALA A 924 -25.80 20.80 -5.76
CA ALA A 924 -24.78 21.40 -6.62
C ALA A 924 -23.50 20.55 -6.75
N ASN A 925 -23.29 19.58 -5.85
CA ASN A 925 -22.17 18.63 -5.90
C ASN A 925 -22.41 17.46 -6.86
N ILE A 926 -23.60 17.34 -7.48
CA ILE A 926 -23.90 16.31 -8.47
C ILE A 926 -23.71 16.92 -9.86
N ILE A 927 -22.62 16.55 -10.54
CA ILE A 927 -22.27 17.08 -11.88
C ILE A 927 -22.82 16.24 -13.03
N ALA A 928 -23.19 14.98 -12.77
CA ALA A 928 -23.99 14.18 -13.70
C ALA A 928 -24.90 13.20 -12.92
N ASN A 929 -26.12 13.01 -13.41
CA ASN A 929 -27.04 11.98 -12.95
C ASN A 929 -27.95 11.63 -14.14
N ASN A 930 -27.93 10.37 -14.58
CA ASN A 930 -28.80 9.87 -15.64
C ASN A 930 -29.74 8.74 -15.18
N VAL A 931 -29.95 8.58 -13.87
CA VAL A 931 -30.74 7.48 -13.29
C VAL A 931 -32.22 7.64 -13.59
N ASP A 932 -32.75 6.77 -14.44
CA ASP A 932 -34.19 6.60 -14.66
C ASP A 932 -34.69 5.35 -13.92
N THR A 933 -35.38 5.54 -12.79
CA THR A 933 -35.93 4.40 -12.01
C THR A 933 -37.20 3.79 -12.63
N SER A 934 -37.71 4.33 -13.75
CA SER A 934 -38.85 3.74 -14.48
C SER A 934 -38.43 2.69 -15.52
N VAL A 935 -37.15 2.67 -15.91
CA VAL A 935 -36.59 1.76 -16.92
C VAL A 935 -35.49 0.89 -16.30
N ALA A 936 -35.56 -0.43 -16.51
CA ALA A 936 -34.53 -1.35 -16.05
C ALA A 936 -33.22 -1.13 -16.83
N GLY A 937 -32.11 -0.95 -16.12
CA GLY A 937 -30.83 -0.58 -16.72
C GLY A 937 -29.75 -0.23 -15.70
N THR A 938 -28.57 0.11 -16.21
CA THR A 938 -27.42 0.54 -15.42
C THR A 938 -27.15 2.01 -15.71
N TYR A 939 -27.13 2.82 -14.66
CA TYR A 939 -27.03 4.27 -14.70
C TYR A 939 -25.88 4.76 -13.81
N ASN A 940 -25.49 6.01 -13.97
CA ASN A 940 -24.37 6.62 -13.27
C ASN A 940 -24.80 7.90 -12.55
N VAL A 941 -24.25 8.12 -11.35
CA VAL A 941 -24.24 9.43 -10.68
C VAL A 941 -22.81 9.84 -10.41
N THR A 942 -22.42 11.02 -10.87
CA THR A 942 -21.09 11.58 -10.71
C THR A 942 -21.15 12.79 -9.79
N TYR A 943 -20.47 12.69 -8.65
CA TYR A 943 -20.28 13.76 -7.69
C TYR A 943 -18.96 14.49 -7.97
N LYS A 944 -18.95 15.80 -7.72
CA LYS A 944 -17.74 16.60 -7.58
C LYS A 944 -17.75 17.32 -6.24
N VAL A 945 -16.62 17.24 -5.53
CA VAL A 945 -16.34 18.05 -4.36
C VAL A 945 -15.14 18.95 -4.66
N THR A 946 -15.18 20.15 -4.11
CA THR A 946 -14.14 21.17 -4.16
C THR A 946 -14.09 21.79 -2.77
N ASP A 947 -12.93 21.71 -2.14
CA ASP A 947 -12.53 22.35 -0.88
C ASP A 947 -12.39 23.87 -1.03
N LYS A 948 -12.07 24.58 0.06
CA LYS A 948 -11.92 26.05 0.08
C LYS A 948 -10.73 26.57 -0.72
N ASP A 949 -9.64 25.80 -0.81
CA ASP A 949 -8.41 26.22 -1.50
C ASP A 949 -8.34 25.78 -2.98
N GLY A 950 -9.38 25.07 -3.45
CA GLY A 950 -9.71 24.89 -4.86
C GLY A 950 -9.22 23.58 -5.50
N ALA A 951 -8.74 22.62 -4.71
CA ALA A 951 -8.54 21.27 -5.21
C ALA A 951 -9.89 20.58 -5.46
N SER A 952 -9.90 19.35 -5.97
CA SER A 952 -11.16 18.70 -6.37
C SER A 952 -11.05 17.20 -6.60
N THR A 953 -12.03 16.46 -6.10
CA THR A 953 -12.25 15.05 -6.43
C THR A 953 -13.55 14.88 -7.20
N VAL A 954 -13.54 13.94 -8.14
CA VAL A 954 -14.72 13.47 -8.87
C VAL A 954 -14.89 11.98 -8.59
N LYS A 955 -16.10 11.56 -8.21
CA LYS A 955 -16.43 10.14 -8.01
C LYS A 955 -17.73 9.79 -8.69
N THR A 956 -17.73 8.71 -9.47
CA THR A 956 -18.93 8.14 -10.07
C THR A 956 -19.33 6.87 -9.31
N ILE A 957 -20.63 6.71 -9.05
CA ILE A 957 -21.22 5.43 -8.60
C ILE A 957 -22.14 4.87 -9.68
N THR A 958 -22.28 3.56 -9.67
CA THR A 958 -23.26 2.82 -10.46
C THR A 958 -24.59 2.72 -9.71
N VAL A 959 -25.70 2.94 -10.41
CA VAL A 959 -27.05 2.67 -9.92
C VAL A 959 -27.72 1.66 -10.87
N THR A 960 -27.94 0.44 -10.39
CA THR A 960 -28.55 -0.64 -11.18
C THR A 960 -30.03 -0.74 -10.84
N VAL A 961 -30.91 -0.40 -11.80
CA VAL A 961 -32.36 -0.57 -11.69
C VAL A 961 -32.73 -1.91 -12.30
N LYS A 962 -33.15 -2.86 -11.47
CA LYS A 962 -33.59 -4.19 -11.89
C LYS A 962 -35.03 -4.15 -12.38
N ALA A 963 -35.31 -4.92 -13.43
CA ALA A 963 -36.68 -5.18 -13.86
C ALA A 963 -37.48 -5.79 -12.70
N LYS A 964 -38.74 -5.38 -12.56
CA LYS A 964 -39.64 -5.95 -11.56
C LYS A 964 -40.15 -7.29 -12.06
N ASP A 965 -39.94 -8.35 -11.29
CA ASP A 965 -40.39 -9.69 -11.65
C ASP A 965 -41.89 -9.69 -11.93
N ILE A 966 -42.27 -10.02 -13.17
CA ILE A 966 -43.67 -10.17 -13.56
C ILE A 966 -44.15 -11.49 -12.97
N VAL A 967 -45.01 -11.40 -11.96
CA VAL A 967 -45.70 -12.57 -11.41
C VAL A 967 -46.73 -13.03 -12.45
N ASP A 968 -46.36 -14.02 -13.25
CA ASP A 968 -47.26 -14.66 -14.19
C ASP A 968 -48.54 -15.14 -13.47
N LYS A 969 -49.67 -14.68 -13.97
CA LYS A 969 -50.98 -15.27 -13.71
C LYS A 969 -51.49 -15.82 -15.05
N PRO A 970 -52.10 -17.01 -15.08
CA PRO A 970 -52.18 -17.81 -16.30
C PRO A 970 -53.17 -17.27 -17.32
N ASP A 971 -53.00 -17.73 -18.57
CA ASP A 971 -53.91 -17.53 -19.69
C ASP A 971 -55.38 -17.75 -19.32
N ASP A 972 -56.25 -16.96 -19.96
CA ASP A 972 -57.60 -17.38 -20.33
C ASP A 972 -57.80 -17.09 -21.83
N ASP A 973 -58.57 -17.93 -22.51
CA ASP A 973 -58.61 -18.04 -23.97
C ASP A 973 -59.61 -17.08 -24.63
N THR A 974 -59.33 -16.67 -25.88
CA THR A 974 -60.23 -16.72 -27.06
C THR A 974 -60.07 -15.56 -28.06
N SER A 975 -60.45 -15.86 -29.33
CA SER A 975 -60.74 -14.96 -30.47
C SER A 975 -59.60 -14.51 -31.43
N LYS A 976 -59.41 -15.35 -32.45
CA LYS A 976 -59.05 -15.03 -33.87
C LYS A 976 -60.06 -14.04 -34.51
N PRO A 977 -59.91 -13.54 -35.77
CA PRO A 977 -58.82 -13.63 -36.77
C PRO A 977 -58.40 -12.24 -37.39
N ASP A 978 -57.38 -12.10 -38.27
CA ASP A 978 -57.43 -12.36 -39.73
C ASP A 978 -56.06 -12.20 -40.48
N VAL A 979 -56.06 -12.46 -41.80
CA VAL A 979 -54.90 -12.72 -42.69
C VAL A 979 -55.13 -12.05 -44.08
N PRO A 980 -54.20 -11.29 -44.69
CA PRO A 980 -53.12 -11.83 -45.56
C PRO A 980 -51.75 -11.09 -45.43
N ASN A 981 -50.56 -11.63 -45.75
CA ASN A 981 -50.07 -12.65 -46.71
C ASN A 981 -49.77 -12.17 -48.15
N ASP A 982 -48.52 -11.75 -48.36
CA ASP A 982 -47.72 -11.76 -49.61
C ASP A 982 -46.22 -11.60 -49.22
N GLY A 983 -45.19 -12.16 -49.87
CA GLY A 983 -45.15 -13.10 -51.00
C GLY A 983 -43.76 -13.75 -51.18
N THR A 984 -43.72 -15.09 -51.15
CA THR A 984 -42.69 -16.02 -51.69
C THR A 984 -41.28 -15.56 -52.12
N SER A 985 -40.24 -16.19 -51.56
CA SER A 985 -39.25 -16.94 -52.37
C SER A 985 -38.50 -18.02 -51.55
N LYS A 986 -38.11 -19.11 -52.23
CA LYS A 986 -37.48 -20.37 -51.74
C LYS A 986 -36.89 -21.08 -52.98
N PRO A 987 -35.92 -22.03 -52.92
CA PRO A 987 -35.02 -22.49 -51.85
C PRO A 987 -33.53 -22.14 -52.17
N ASP A 988 -32.53 -22.53 -51.39
CA ASP A 988 -31.82 -23.82 -51.54
C ASP A 988 -30.89 -24.17 -50.37
N VAL A 989 -30.62 -25.46 -50.20
CA VAL A 989 -29.74 -26.03 -49.16
C VAL A 989 -28.90 -27.16 -49.75
N PRO A 990 -27.57 -27.11 -49.59
CA PRO A 990 -26.76 -28.31 -49.43
C PRO A 990 -26.29 -28.46 -47.97
N SER A 991 -26.62 -29.59 -47.36
CA SER A 991 -25.96 -30.02 -46.12
C SER A 991 -24.58 -30.60 -46.45
N ASN A 992 -23.54 -30.23 -45.69
CA ASN A 992 -22.91 -31.14 -44.72
C ASN A 992 -21.69 -30.45 -44.04
N GLY A 993 -21.48 -30.64 -42.73
CA GLY A 993 -20.37 -30.01 -42.02
C GLY A 993 -20.38 -30.24 -40.51
N THR A 994 -19.75 -31.32 -40.05
CA THR A 994 -19.71 -31.71 -38.62
C THR A 994 -18.72 -30.86 -37.82
N SER A 995 -19.19 -29.81 -37.15
CA SER A 995 -18.43 -29.09 -36.13
C SER A 995 -18.21 -29.96 -34.89
N LYS A 996 -16.95 -30.20 -34.52
CA LYS A 996 -16.60 -30.73 -33.19
C LYS A 996 -16.94 -29.67 -32.13
N PRO A 997 -17.41 -30.05 -30.92
CA PRO A 997 -17.54 -29.09 -29.83
C PRO A 997 -16.16 -28.56 -29.42
N ASN A 998 -16.08 -27.27 -29.10
CA ASN A 998 -14.87 -26.66 -28.56
C ASN A 998 -14.49 -27.32 -27.22
N LYS A 999 -13.18 -27.50 -27.00
CA LYS A 999 -12.67 -27.72 -25.63
C LYS A 999 -12.91 -26.44 -24.81
N PRO A 1000 -13.34 -26.53 -23.54
CA PRO A 1000 -13.15 -25.45 -22.58
C PRO A 1000 -11.67 -25.07 -22.46
N ASN A 1001 -11.41 -23.82 -22.06
CA ASN A 1001 -10.05 -23.36 -21.81
C ASN A 1001 -9.43 -24.15 -20.65
N ILE A 1002 -8.12 -24.40 -20.71
CA ILE A 1002 -7.40 -25.20 -19.71
C ILE A 1002 -6.64 -24.24 -18.79
N ASN A 1003 -7.10 -24.09 -17.54
CA ASN A 1003 -6.28 -23.49 -16.49
C ASN A 1003 -5.00 -24.32 -16.29
N PRO A 1004 -3.86 -23.69 -15.95
CA PRO A 1004 -2.64 -24.40 -15.62
C PRO A 1004 -2.85 -25.36 -14.43
N GLN A 1005 -2.07 -26.44 -14.39
CA GLN A 1005 -2.10 -27.42 -13.30
C GLN A 1005 -0.89 -27.17 -12.38
N THR A 1006 -1.16 -26.76 -11.14
CA THR A 1006 -0.20 -26.29 -10.12
C THR A 1006 0.13 -27.39 -9.11
N GLY A 1007 0.64 -28.53 -9.58
CA GLY A 1007 0.86 -29.70 -8.71
C GLY A 1007 2.05 -29.53 -7.76
N ASP A 1008 1.79 -29.01 -6.55
CA ASP A 1008 2.79 -28.73 -5.52
C ASP A 1008 3.61 -29.96 -5.10
N VAL A 1009 4.94 -29.82 -5.07
CA VAL A 1009 5.88 -30.82 -4.51
C VAL A 1009 6.75 -30.20 -3.42
N ALA A 1010 6.08 -29.71 -2.36
CA ALA A 1010 6.72 -29.13 -1.19
C ALA A 1010 7.92 -29.95 -0.70
N SER A 1011 9.04 -29.27 -0.52
CA SER A 1011 10.34 -29.87 -0.20
C SER A 1011 10.39 -30.36 1.25
N VAL A 1012 9.89 -31.57 1.51
CA VAL A 1012 10.03 -32.25 2.81
C VAL A 1012 11.51 -32.33 3.21
N GLY A 1013 11.83 -31.81 4.39
CA GLY A 1013 13.20 -31.82 4.91
C GLY A 1013 13.75 -33.23 5.09
N LEU A 1014 14.90 -33.49 4.45
CA LEU A 1014 15.81 -34.62 4.72
C LEU A 1014 15.20 -36.04 4.68
N LEU A 1015 15.12 -36.62 3.48
CA LEU A 1015 15.68 -37.97 3.23
C LEU A 1015 15.94 -38.19 1.73
N GLN A 1016 17.13 -38.69 1.39
CA GLN A 1016 17.54 -38.90 0.00
C GLN A 1016 16.83 -40.11 -0.65
N SER A 1017 16.34 -39.93 -1.88
CA SER A 1017 16.42 -40.98 -2.91
C SER A 1017 16.48 -40.37 -4.31
N ILE A 1018 17.36 -40.89 -5.15
CA ILE A 1018 17.65 -40.35 -6.49
C ILE A 1018 16.64 -40.91 -7.49
N ILE A 1019 15.86 -40.04 -8.14
CA ILE A 1019 15.17 -40.37 -9.41
C ILE A 1019 15.41 -39.23 -10.40
N VAL A 1020 16.04 -39.57 -11.52
CA VAL A 1020 16.36 -38.63 -12.60
C VAL A 1020 15.21 -38.57 -13.61
N GLY A 1021 14.55 -37.41 -13.70
CA GLY A 1021 13.98 -36.84 -14.92
C GLY A 1021 12.73 -37.51 -15.54
N SER A 1022 11.73 -36.69 -15.84
CA SER A 1022 10.73 -36.94 -16.89
C SER A 1022 10.12 -35.62 -17.35
N THR A 1023 10.57 -35.11 -18.50
CA THR A 1023 9.94 -33.96 -19.17
C THR A 1023 8.71 -34.37 -19.99
N SER A 1024 7.96 -33.38 -20.48
CA SER A 1024 6.57 -33.53 -20.92
C SER A 1024 6.32 -34.35 -22.20
N ILE A 1025 5.04 -34.63 -22.44
CA ILE A 1025 4.52 -35.65 -23.36
C ILE A 1025 4.39 -35.14 -24.81
N LEU A 1026 4.58 -36.05 -25.78
CA LEU A 1026 3.75 -36.27 -27.00
C LEU A 1026 4.45 -36.14 -28.36
N ALA A 1027 4.69 -37.28 -29.02
CA ALA A 1027 4.89 -37.36 -30.48
C ALA A 1027 4.25 -38.65 -31.06
N LEU A 1028 3.50 -38.45 -32.15
CA LEU A 1028 2.67 -39.37 -32.93
C LEU A 1028 2.95 -40.90 -32.91
N LEU A 1029 1.87 -41.66 -32.67
CA LEU A 1029 1.67 -42.99 -33.26
C LEU A 1029 1.23 -42.87 -34.73
N LEU A 1030 1.98 -43.45 -35.68
CA LEU A 1030 1.42 -43.91 -36.96
C LEU A 1030 2.33 -44.95 -37.66
N GLY A 1031 1.80 -46.15 -37.87
CA GLY A 1031 2.20 -47.06 -38.95
C GLY A 1031 3.60 -47.71 -38.91
N ASN A 1032 3.70 -48.92 -38.35
CA ASN A 1032 3.74 -50.11 -39.23
C ASN A 1032 3.53 -51.47 -38.55
N ARG A 1033 3.03 -52.43 -39.32
CA ARG A 1033 3.13 -53.87 -39.02
C ARG A 1033 4.53 -54.34 -39.45
N ASN A 1034 5.24 -55.15 -38.63
CA ASN A 1034 5.68 -56.51 -39.01
C ASN A 1034 6.63 -57.20 -38.00
N LYS A 1035 6.30 -58.46 -37.68
CA LYS A 1035 7.17 -59.64 -37.58
C LYS A 1035 8.37 -59.71 -36.59
N ARG A 1036 8.18 -60.66 -35.67
CA ARG A 1036 9.07 -61.81 -35.35
C ARG A 1036 10.27 -61.62 -34.40
N LYS A 1037 10.13 -62.34 -33.27
CA LYS A 1037 11.16 -63.17 -32.59
C LYS A 1037 12.33 -62.41 -31.94
N ARG A 1038 12.89 -62.91 -30.84
CA ARG A 1038 12.84 -64.28 -30.32
C ARG A 1038 12.59 -64.35 -28.82
#